data_AF-A0AAV2PAM6-F1
#
_entry.id   AF-A0AAV2PAM6-F1
#
_cell.length_a   1.000
_cell.length_b   1.000
_cell.length_c   1.000
_cell.angle_alpha   90.00
_cell.angle_beta   90.00
_cell.angle_gamma   90.00
#
_symmetry.space_group_name_H-M   'P 1'
#
loop_
_entity.id
_entity.type
_entity.pdbx_description
1 polymer ?
#
loop_
_entity_poly.entity_id
_entity_poly.type
_entity_poly.pdbx_seq_one_letter_code
_entity_poly.pdbx_strand_id
1 'polypeptide(L)'
;MDRTSVGSSLGRMLSSPRKRISIVQSLKKNSSSTSVSGRTNQSIQVICRTQSHTVESFGSPLPVLVTEALTFVDRNTTVSVNVSEDGWAWLVYGRKLLVWQCKANIHDPKQRRTFKTQCRELLLPQSDLAHKANCIAVWVPPNHQVPSCMAVSPEGVVRFWASIAHEGSSVETSAELAGQEVDCLIHVPGHGCILATTTCTVALLQPQYNNGKNNITCQVLRTSQGWFGGIGRRMTSLIFGAIPQSPVAETKLVKVTCTSLGEGGSRVLILAGSSLQYWFFSPNEQEKMEFDEDITHIVQQAFQRKIWESSPQNMNTWFIDMQTCEEGIILLMAACAMDVCVIHFALGLLPLIDTTLSYSFKWFIPVKIDPLLFYHNDIESTLVSYHFVLCGWEAIIYNQHNVLVINTASEIEQDKIDLVRGGEDSILGGAICSATPVLFTKSVGLVSITPVDFAVQDFNVGYTDATTSMDYTYKVNQTAQNFSTISNDELQDMYCSSDMTTQLRAAFLLSLRQNKMQCNEVLSQLFSLQEDPVMDVDATLDTLILKVAKDLIDDYPANDPRWTHHRDLSVTINAVTSMQIPHQLEGKQNALDLLNIFLKEHNLWSKFCAVTCRGTIMSTSHVLGEYSEKVVAALTLYNLQNRYAEIIDAVIDQTLKQKEVHVSDELTARDVFYREVSTVHLFLLTLVENACEVAQSERPLQQVGQYIVQINTILLTILYEVVKYRQYNAERFVPAKFSNETEYLPWTAAPGKHGLRNCLNTMQSITVKYGITGTGDSAIKNELYEQLVSLIDLILDGKKCHLESIRGTEKFEVLLKQYETERANLIQPLIKEEQYDNAAMLAEKYCDFPSLVQICELTNNKSRLDGYVEKFAAQDFAGFLFSWYIKNGRQGQLIERCRRGGTAELTEKLSEHPTLSWVQAALTDELQLAANTLLILAAQEYELIIRKKSMLSLAKLALLASDELEDKIADCMKTINNELTLIAYQEDLPAQVLTMYGYDIKNLRVLTPRELIMLYTSNDNVIANEYDFKKALDLLDYVEHEEDKSSLRLQIWARAARRNEWDTIEKNPEQQVQETLFFKLMDLTYFMGGKTDEFLPYIDMLLKEPELGELAASNNFQFLIKLIYEYAYQNY
;
A
#
# COMPACT_ATOMS: atom_id res chain seq x y z
N MET A 1 -24.80 -57.64 -54.55
CA MET A 1 -24.22 -57.82 -55.89
C MET A 1 -23.72 -56.48 -56.36
N ASP A 2 -22.52 -56.53 -56.92
CA ASP A 2 -21.60 -55.45 -57.23
C ASP A 2 -22.09 -54.33 -58.17
N ARG A 3 -21.43 -53.17 -57.96
CA ARG A 3 -20.85 -52.24 -58.96
C ARG A 3 -21.76 -51.17 -59.61
N THR A 4 -21.55 -49.88 -59.28
CA THR A 4 -20.66 -48.87 -59.95
C THR A 4 -21.12 -48.52 -61.37
N SER A 5 -21.16 -47.30 -61.92
CA SER A 5 -20.55 -46.00 -61.59
C SER A 5 -20.95 -44.96 -62.66
N VAL A 6 -21.19 -43.72 -62.25
CA VAL A 6 -20.61 -42.44 -62.74
C VAL A 6 -20.90 -41.87 -64.15
N GLY A 7 -21.19 -40.54 -64.16
CA GLY A 7 -20.69 -39.55 -65.16
C GLY A 7 -21.77 -38.96 -66.07
N SER A 8 -22.51 -37.90 -65.68
CA SER A 8 -22.23 -36.45 -65.80
C SER A 8 -22.19 -35.87 -67.23
N SER A 9 -23.11 -34.95 -67.56
CA SER A 9 -22.81 -33.54 -67.88
C SER A 9 -24.00 -32.77 -68.50
N LEU A 10 -24.24 -31.56 -67.95
CA LEU A 10 -24.68 -30.30 -68.60
C LEU A 10 -26.08 -30.14 -69.24
N GLY A 11 -26.83 -29.13 -68.75
CA GLY A 11 -27.51 -28.15 -69.64
C GLY A 11 -28.98 -27.77 -69.42
N ARG A 12 -29.22 -26.71 -68.61
CA ARG A 12 -30.23 -25.62 -68.71
C ARG A 12 -31.73 -25.87 -69.04
N MET A 13 -32.55 -25.67 -68.00
CA MET A 13 -33.77 -24.85 -67.80
C MET A 13 -34.72 -24.44 -68.96
N LEU A 14 -36.04 -24.59 -68.72
CA LEU A 14 -37.09 -23.54 -68.82
C LEU A 14 -38.49 -24.08 -68.44
N SER A 15 -39.21 -23.40 -67.52
CA SER A 15 -40.58 -22.85 -67.68
C SER A 15 -41.38 -22.77 -66.35
N SER A 16 -41.97 -21.59 -66.15
CA SER A 16 -42.76 -21.02 -65.03
C SER A 16 -44.24 -21.49 -64.95
N PRO A 17 -45.11 -21.02 -64.01
CA PRO A 17 -45.69 -19.63 -63.97
C PRO A 17 -45.90 -19.01 -62.53
N ARG A 18 -45.62 -17.70 -62.29
CA ARG A 18 -46.51 -16.48 -62.11
C ARG A 18 -47.65 -16.58 -61.06
N LYS A 19 -48.07 -15.60 -60.21
CA LYS A 19 -47.77 -14.19 -59.74
C LYS A 19 -48.83 -13.86 -58.62
N ARG A 20 -48.63 -13.12 -57.50
CA ARG A 20 -48.68 -11.63 -57.26
C ARG A 20 -48.46 -11.35 -55.73
N ILE A 21 -47.47 -10.55 -55.27
CA ILE A 21 -47.42 -9.10 -54.79
C ILE A 21 -48.06 -8.84 -53.40
N SER A 22 -47.39 -8.31 -52.36
CA SER A 22 -46.79 -6.96 -52.13
C SER A 22 -45.52 -6.96 -51.22
N ILE A 23 -44.36 -6.35 -51.55
CA ILE A 23 -43.90 -4.92 -51.43
C ILE A 23 -43.94 -4.43 -49.96
N VAL A 24 -42.83 -4.10 -49.27
CA VAL A 24 -41.88 -2.96 -49.45
C VAL A 24 -40.43 -3.33 -49.07
N GLN A 25 -39.49 -2.61 -49.71
CA GLN A 25 -38.05 -2.79 -49.81
C GLN A 25 -37.23 -2.39 -48.56
N SER A 26 -36.11 -3.09 -48.30
CA SER A 26 -34.94 -2.53 -47.62
C SER A 26 -33.73 -2.54 -48.56
N LEU A 27 -33.16 -1.36 -48.80
CA LEU A 27 -32.03 -1.10 -49.68
C LEU A 27 -30.72 -1.54 -49.01
N LYS A 28 -30.04 -2.51 -49.63
CA LYS A 28 -28.61 -2.77 -49.42
C LYS A 28 -27.77 -1.72 -50.18
N LYS A 29 -26.65 -1.31 -49.58
CA LYS A 29 -25.43 -0.94 -50.33
C LYS A 29 -24.23 -1.69 -49.75
N ASN A 30 -23.51 -2.34 -50.66
CA ASN A 30 -22.31 -3.17 -50.46
C ASN A 30 -21.03 -2.32 -50.47
N SER A 31 -20.00 -2.77 -49.74
CA SER A 31 -18.59 -2.99 -50.19
C SER A 31 -17.67 -3.14 -48.96
N SER A 32 -17.28 -4.35 -48.52
CA SER A 32 -16.14 -5.18 -48.95
C SER A 32 -14.74 -4.58 -48.74
N SER A 33 -14.02 -4.99 -47.68
CA SER A 33 -12.68 -5.64 -47.78
C SER A 33 -12.06 -6.00 -46.43
N THR A 34 -11.52 -7.23 -46.38
CA THR A 34 -10.42 -7.76 -45.53
C THR A 34 -10.63 -7.96 -44.02
N SER A 35 -10.95 -9.21 -43.68
CA SER A 35 -10.75 -9.88 -42.39
C SER A 35 -9.28 -10.27 -42.16
N VAL A 36 -8.72 -10.12 -40.95
CA VAL A 36 -7.94 -11.14 -40.22
C VAL A 36 -7.92 -10.81 -38.71
N SER A 37 -8.56 -11.69 -37.91
CA SER A 37 -8.22 -12.11 -36.52
C SER A 37 -9.49 -12.30 -35.69
N GLY A 38 -9.68 -13.52 -35.19
CA GLY A 38 -10.97 -14.05 -34.78
C GLY A 38 -11.29 -13.85 -33.29
N ARG A 39 -12.34 -13.06 -33.02
CA ARG A 39 -13.28 -13.20 -31.91
C ARG A 39 -14.68 -12.89 -32.45
N THR A 40 -15.68 -13.64 -32.00
CA THR A 40 -17.05 -13.67 -32.53
C THR A 40 -17.78 -12.34 -32.27
N ASN A 41 -18.05 -11.58 -33.33
CA ASN A 41 -18.99 -10.45 -33.32
C ASN A 41 -20.39 -10.95 -32.97
N GLN A 42 -20.85 -10.70 -31.74
CA GLN A 42 -22.28 -10.62 -31.43
C GLN A 42 -22.59 -9.14 -31.20
N SER A 43 -23.51 -8.60 -31.99
CA SER A 43 -24.03 -7.24 -31.82
C SER A 43 -24.67 -7.12 -30.43
N ILE A 44 -24.12 -6.27 -29.56
CA ILE A 44 -24.74 -5.93 -28.27
C ILE A 44 -26.05 -5.21 -28.57
N GLN A 45 -27.17 -5.77 -28.09
CA GLN A 45 -28.50 -5.22 -28.30
C GLN A 45 -28.95 -4.53 -27.02
N VAL A 46 -29.03 -3.19 -27.06
CA VAL A 46 -29.61 -2.37 -25.99
C VAL A 46 -31.13 -2.57 -25.97
N ILE A 47 -31.68 -2.88 -24.79
CA ILE A 47 -33.09 -3.25 -24.59
C ILE A 47 -33.89 -2.04 -24.09
N CYS A 48 -33.39 -1.38 -23.05
CA CYS A 48 -33.91 -0.12 -22.53
C CYS A 48 -32.80 0.70 -21.87
N ARG A 49 -33.04 1.99 -21.71
CA ARG A 49 -32.11 2.96 -21.12
C ARG A 49 -32.91 3.96 -20.30
N THR A 50 -32.52 4.16 -19.06
CA THR A 50 -33.02 5.20 -18.16
C THR A 50 -32.03 6.38 -18.13
N GLN A 51 -32.24 7.35 -17.24
CA GLN A 51 -31.31 8.46 -17.08
C GLN A 51 -29.97 8.01 -16.48
N SER A 52 -30.00 6.96 -15.65
CA SER A 52 -28.84 6.50 -14.88
C SER A 52 -28.37 5.08 -15.20
N HIS A 53 -29.11 4.27 -15.97
CA HIS A 53 -28.75 2.87 -16.30
C HIS A 53 -29.12 2.46 -17.74
N THR A 54 -28.29 1.60 -18.34
CA THR A 54 -28.51 0.95 -19.63
C THR A 54 -28.71 -0.54 -19.39
N VAL A 55 -29.70 -1.11 -20.07
CA VAL A 55 -29.97 -2.54 -20.05
C VAL A 55 -29.61 -3.15 -21.39
N GLU A 56 -28.74 -4.15 -21.37
CA GLU A 56 -28.21 -4.81 -22.56
C GLU A 56 -28.39 -6.34 -22.49
N SER A 57 -28.39 -7.00 -23.64
CA SER A 57 -28.38 -8.47 -23.68
C SER A 57 -27.05 -9.02 -23.18
N PHE A 58 -27.08 -9.99 -22.26
CA PHE A 58 -25.90 -10.55 -21.61
C PHE A 58 -25.52 -11.93 -22.18
N GLY A 59 -24.25 -12.08 -22.58
CA GLY A 59 -23.67 -13.36 -22.99
C GLY A 59 -24.06 -13.82 -24.41
N SER A 60 -23.87 -15.12 -24.68
CA SER A 60 -24.23 -15.73 -25.96
C SER A 60 -25.75 -15.91 -26.11
N PRO A 61 -26.30 -15.94 -27.35
CA PRO A 61 -27.73 -16.14 -27.57
C PRO A 61 -28.19 -17.45 -26.92
N LEU A 62 -29.43 -17.45 -26.42
CA LEU A 62 -29.99 -18.58 -25.70
C LEU A 62 -29.93 -19.86 -26.55
N PRO A 63 -29.59 -21.01 -25.95
CA PRO A 63 -29.67 -22.30 -26.64
C PRO A 63 -31.09 -22.57 -27.13
N VAL A 64 -31.22 -23.25 -28.27
CA VAL A 64 -32.53 -23.58 -28.87
C VAL A 64 -33.45 -24.29 -27.88
N LEU A 65 -32.93 -25.22 -27.08
CA LEU A 65 -33.70 -25.93 -26.04
C LEU A 65 -34.31 -24.98 -25.00
N VAL A 66 -33.58 -23.92 -24.62
CA VAL A 66 -34.04 -22.90 -23.67
C VAL A 66 -35.13 -22.04 -24.32
N THR A 67 -34.92 -21.62 -25.57
CA THR A 67 -35.93 -20.86 -26.33
C THR A 67 -37.21 -21.66 -26.56
N GLU A 68 -37.10 -22.94 -26.92
CA GLU A 68 -38.23 -23.85 -27.09
C GLU A 68 -38.98 -24.06 -25.77
N ALA A 69 -38.26 -24.29 -24.66
CA ALA A 69 -38.87 -24.41 -23.34
C ALA A 69 -39.66 -23.16 -22.97
N LEU A 70 -39.11 -21.95 -23.15
CA LEU A 70 -39.81 -20.70 -22.83
C LEU A 70 -41.00 -20.41 -23.75
N THR A 71 -40.93 -20.82 -25.02
CA THR A 71 -41.99 -20.57 -26.02
C THR A 71 -43.17 -21.54 -25.88
N PHE A 72 -42.90 -22.81 -25.56
CA PHE A 72 -43.90 -23.88 -25.54
C PHE A 72 -44.32 -24.34 -24.14
N VAL A 73 -43.75 -23.77 -23.07
CA VAL A 73 -44.19 -24.05 -21.70
C VAL A 73 -45.65 -23.65 -21.50
N ASP A 74 -46.43 -24.56 -20.93
CA ASP A 74 -47.81 -24.27 -20.51
C ASP A 74 -47.83 -23.11 -19.51
N ARG A 75 -48.79 -22.19 -19.66
CA ARG A 75 -48.92 -20.99 -18.80
C ARG A 75 -49.01 -21.30 -17.30
N ASN A 76 -49.42 -22.51 -16.93
CA ASN A 76 -49.56 -22.94 -15.54
C ASN A 76 -48.30 -23.60 -14.97
N THR A 77 -47.27 -23.84 -15.78
CA THR A 77 -46.01 -24.42 -15.33
C THR A 77 -45.08 -23.32 -14.83
N THR A 78 -44.60 -23.45 -13.59
CA THR A 78 -43.62 -22.54 -13.02
C THR A 78 -42.28 -22.71 -13.71
N VAL A 79 -41.65 -21.59 -14.06
CA VAL A 79 -40.30 -21.54 -14.64
C VAL A 79 -39.43 -20.68 -13.74
N SER A 80 -38.22 -21.15 -13.47
CA SER A 80 -37.23 -20.39 -12.69
C SER A 80 -35.84 -20.59 -13.28
N VAL A 81 -35.00 -19.57 -13.16
CA VAL A 81 -33.65 -19.56 -13.71
C VAL A 81 -32.68 -19.08 -12.64
N ASN A 82 -31.48 -19.66 -12.62
CA ASN A 82 -30.39 -19.17 -11.79
C ASN A 82 -29.07 -19.22 -12.57
N VAL A 83 -28.09 -18.44 -12.13
CA VAL A 83 -26.80 -18.24 -12.80
C VAL A 83 -25.68 -18.30 -11.75
N SER A 84 -24.63 -19.06 -12.04
CA SER A 84 -23.43 -19.12 -11.21
C SER A 84 -22.46 -17.99 -11.54
N GLU A 85 -21.63 -17.61 -10.58
CA GLU A 85 -20.52 -16.66 -10.80
C GLU A 85 -19.56 -17.09 -11.94
N ASP A 86 -19.37 -18.40 -12.12
CA ASP A 86 -18.52 -19.03 -13.14
C ASP A 86 -19.05 -18.98 -14.59
N GLY A 87 -20.22 -18.36 -14.84
CA GLY A 87 -20.78 -18.23 -16.18
C GLY A 87 -21.60 -19.42 -16.68
N TRP A 88 -22.12 -20.26 -15.78
CA TRP A 88 -23.13 -21.28 -16.07
C TRP A 88 -24.51 -20.80 -15.64
N ALA A 89 -25.52 -21.15 -16.42
CA ALA A 89 -26.92 -20.85 -16.13
C ALA A 89 -27.74 -22.13 -16.22
N TRP A 90 -28.81 -22.19 -15.43
CA TRP A 90 -29.75 -23.30 -15.47
C TRP A 90 -31.20 -22.87 -15.36
N LEU A 91 -32.04 -23.53 -16.14
CA LEU A 91 -33.48 -23.28 -16.23
C LEU A 91 -34.24 -24.54 -15.81
N VAL A 92 -35.22 -24.34 -14.93
CA VAL A 92 -36.13 -25.37 -14.46
C VAL A 92 -37.52 -25.13 -15.05
N TYR A 93 -38.08 -26.16 -15.68
CA TYR A 93 -39.47 -26.16 -16.10
C TYR A 93 -40.06 -27.58 -15.96
N GLY A 94 -41.11 -27.71 -15.15
CA GLY A 94 -41.63 -29.02 -14.77
C GLY A 94 -40.56 -29.90 -14.12
N ARG A 95 -40.28 -31.09 -14.70
CA ARG A 95 -39.26 -32.05 -14.24
C ARG A 95 -37.94 -31.97 -15.02
N LYS A 96 -37.76 -30.96 -15.86
CA LYS A 96 -36.58 -30.82 -16.72
C LYS A 96 -35.68 -29.71 -16.21
N LEU A 97 -34.38 -29.97 -16.25
CA LEU A 97 -33.32 -29.04 -15.93
C LEU A 97 -32.45 -28.84 -17.16
N LEU A 98 -32.40 -27.62 -17.68
CA LEU A 98 -31.51 -27.24 -18.77
C LEU A 98 -30.30 -26.51 -18.20
N VAL A 99 -29.08 -26.99 -18.45
CA VAL A 99 -27.84 -26.36 -18.00
C VAL A 99 -27.02 -25.93 -19.20
N TRP A 100 -26.56 -24.68 -19.25
CA TRP A 100 -25.73 -24.18 -20.34
C TRP A 100 -24.72 -23.15 -19.86
N GLN A 101 -23.69 -22.91 -20.67
CA GLN A 101 -22.70 -21.87 -20.43
C GLN A 101 -23.14 -20.56 -21.10
N CYS A 102 -23.35 -19.50 -20.33
CA CYS A 102 -23.75 -18.18 -20.84
C CYS A 102 -22.55 -17.27 -21.15
N LYS A 103 -21.39 -17.49 -20.51
CA LYS A 103 -20.11 -16.80 -20.76
C LYS A 103 -18.94 -17.78 -20.68
N ALA A 104 -17.98 -17.68 -21.61
CA ALA A 104 -16.82 -18.57 -21.65
C ALA A 104 -15.75 -18.15 -20.62
N ASN A 105 -15.24 -19.10 -19.84
CA ASN A 105 -14.25 -18.86 -18.78
C ASN A 105 -12.89 -18.39 -19.37
N ILE A 106 -12.25 -17.41 -18.73
CA ILE A 106 -11.07 -16.66 -19.24
C ILE A 106 -9.74 -17.39 -18.95
N HIS A 107 -9.72 -18.34 -18.03
CA HIS A 107 -8.50 -18.86 -17.41
C HIS A 107 -7.62 -19.86 -18.21
N ASP A 108 -7.94 -20.24 -19.46
CA ASP A 108 -6.97 -20.99 -20.28
C ASP A 108 -7.19 -20.81 -21.80
N PRO A 109 -6.33 -20.06 -22.52
CA PRO A 109 -6.47 -19.82 -23.95
C PRO A 109 -6.25 -21.08 -24.82
N LYS A 110 -5.68 -22.17 -24.27
CA LYS A 110 -5.41 -23.41 -25.02
C LYS A 110 -6.62 -24.35 -25.14
N GLN A 111 -7.68 -24.17 -24.34
CA GLN A 111 -8.82 -25.10 -24.29
C GLN A 111 -10.01 -24.67 -25.19
N ARG A 112 -9.79 -23.72 -26.11
CA ARG A 112 -10.80 -23.00 -26.91
C ARG A 112 -11.63 -23.83 -27.93
N ARG A 113 -11.50 -25.15 -28.05
CA ARG A 113 -12.00 -25.89 -29.23
C ARG A 113 -13.16 -26.88 -29.04
N THR A 114 -13.64 -27.23 -27.84
CA THR A 114 -14.52 -28.42 -27.72
C THR A 114 -15.88 -28.28 -27.05
N PHE A 115 -16.20 -27.20 -26.32
CA PHE A 115 -17.49 -27.08 -25.60
C PHE A 115 -18.34 -25.86 -25.96
N LYS A 116 -18.07 -25.20 -27.10
CA LYS A 116 -18.98 -24.14 -27.59
C LYS A 116 -20.32 -24.77 -27.96
N THR A 117 -21.39 -24.33 -27.29
CA THR A 117 -22.82 -24.56 -27.58
C THR A 117 -23.41 -25.96 -27.29
N GLN A 118 -23.21 -26.53 -26.09
CA GLN A 118 -24.02 -27.67 -25.64
C GLN A 118 -24.82 -27.30 -24.39
N CYS A 119 -26.11 -27.03 -24.56
CA CYS A 119 -27.09 -27.06 -23.47
C CYS A 119 -27.40 -28.53 -23.16
N ARG A 120 -27.39 -28.90 -21.88
CA ARG A 120 -27.64 -30.25 -21.40
C ARG A 120 -28.98 -30.31 -20.69
N GLU A 121 -29.76 -31.34 -21.02
CA GLU A 121 -31.04 -31.62 -20.37
C GLU A 121 -30.84 -32.73 -19.34
N LEU A 122 -31.16 -32.46 -18.09
CA LEU A 122 -31.14 -33.40 -16.98
C LEU A 122 -32.56 -33.61 -16.46
N LEU A 123 -32.84 -34.83 -16.01
CA LEU A 123 -34.13 -35.17 -15.41
C LEU A 123 -34.07 -34.95 -13.90
N LEU A 124 -34.96 -34.10 -13.37
CA LEU A 124 -35.05 -33.82 -11.94
C LEU A 124 -35.65 -35.03 -11.17
N PRO A 125 -35.36 -35.16 -9.86
CA PRO A 125 -35.97 -36.19 -9.02
C PRO A 125 -37.50 -36.10 -9.07
N GLN A 126 -38.19 -37.21 -8.81
CA GLN A 126 -39.65 -37.20 -8.80
C GLN A 126 -40.16 -36.37 -7.62
N SER A 127 -41.19 -35.56 -7.86
CA SER A 127 -41.89 -34.78 -6.84
C SER A 127 -43.30 -34.49 -7.30
N ASP A 128 -44.22 -34.38 -6.35
CA ASP A 128 -45.58 -33.90 -6.57
C ASP A 128 -45.65 -32.36 -6.50
N LEU A 129 -44.59 -31.71 -6.01
CA LEU A 129 -44.42 -30.27 -5.92
C LEU A 129 -43.52 -29.74 -7.07
N ALA A 130 -43.71 -28.47 -7.42
CA ALA A 130 -42.96 -27.84 -8.50
C ALA A 130 -41.50 -27.56 -8.11
N HIS A 131 -40.56 -27.96 -8.97
CA HIS A 131 -39.15 -27.67 -8.77
C HIS A 131 -38.84 -26.17 -8.96
N LYS A 132 -37.83 -25.70 -8.24
CA LYS A 132 -37.30 -24.34 -8.31
C LYS A 132 -35.80 -24.36 -8.59
N ALA A 133 -35.30 -23.39 -9.34
CA ALA A 133 -33.87 -23.25 -9.64
C ALA A 133 -33.01 -23.01 -8.37
N ASN A 134 -33.61 -22.49 -7.29
CA ASN A 134 -32.96 -22.31 -5.98
C ASN A 134 -32.66 -23.63 -5.28
N CYS A 135 -33.34 -24.74 -5.63
CA CYS A 135 -33.09 -26.07 -5.06
C CYS A 135 -32.02 -26.84 -5.86
N ILE A 136 -31.24 -26.14 -6.69
CA ILE A 136 -30.26 -26.71 -7.61
C ILE A 136 -28.96 -25.94 -7.49
N ALA A 137 -27.86 -26.68 -7.36
CA ALA A 137 -26.51 -26.15 -7.30
C ALA A 137 -25.70 -26.72 -8.47
N VAL A 138 -25.10 -25.83 -9.25
CA VAL A 138 -24.20 -26.17 -10.37
C VAL A 138 -22.86 -25.51 -10.09
N TRP A 139 -21.78 -26.30 -10.09
CA TRP A 139 -20.43 -25.80 -9.83
C TRP A 139 -19.41 -26.58 -10.67
N VAL A 140 -18.25 -25.98 -10.91
CA VAL A 140 -17.14 -26.65 -11.61
C VAL A 140 -16.13 -27.13 -10.57
N PRO A 141 -15.96 -28.45 -10.37
CA PRO A 141 -14.93 -28.94 -9.46
C PRO A 141 -13.52 -28.55 -9.93
N PRO A 142 -12.54 -28.41 -9.01
CA PRO A 142 -11.15 -28.17 -9.37
C PRO A 142 -10.67 -29.21 -10.40
N ASN A 143 -9.93 -28.76 -11.43
CA ASN A 143 -9.39 -29.59 -12.52
C ASN A 143 -10.42 -30.25 -13.45
N HIS A 144 -11.70 -29.86 -13.41
CA HIS A 144 -12.75 -30.36 -14.31
C HIS A 144 -13.20 -29.29 -15.31
N GLN A 145 -13.56 -29.69 -16.53
CA GLN A 145 -14.05 -28.77 -17.59
C GLN A 145 -15.59 -28.70 -17.67
N VAL A 146 -16.27 -29.70 -17.12
CA VAL A 146 -17.73 -29.84 -17.16
C VAL A 146 -18.23 -29.76 -15.72
N PRO A 147 -19.30 -29.00 -15.44
CA PRO A 147 -19.77 -28.83 -14.08
C PRO A 147 -20.40 -30.11 -13.52
N SER A 148 -20.36 -30.21 -12.20
CA SER A 148 -21.21 -31.11 -11.43
C SER A 148 -22.54 -30.42 -11.13
N CYS A 149 -23.57 -31.20 -10.88
CA CYS A 149 -24.89 -30.70 -10.55
C CYS A 149 -25.48 -31.48 -9.39
N MET A 150 -26.05 -30.80 -8.41
CA MET A 150 -26.88 -31.39 -7.36
C MET A 150 -28.26 -30.73 -7.41
N ALA A 151 -29.31 -31.53 -7.44
CA ALA A 151 -30.69 -31.05 -7.42
C ALA A 151 -31.46 -31.75 -6.30
N VAL A 152 -32.28 -30.98 -5.59
CA VAL A 152 -33.14 -31.52 -4.53
C VAL A 152 -34.61 -31.25 -4.90
N SER A 153 -35.47 -32.27 -4.76
CA SER A 153 -36.91 -32.05 -4.88
C SER A 153 -37.43 -31.21 -3.70
N PRO A 154 -38.56 -30.51 -3.84
CA PRO A 154 -39.20 -29.83 -2.72
C PRO A 154 -39.45 -30.74 -1.51
N GLU A 155 -39.60 -32.06 -1.72
CA GLU A 155 -39.81 -33.06 -0.67
C GLU A 155 -38.51 -33.63 -0.05
N GLY A 156 -37.33 -33.23 -0.55
CA GLY A 156 -36.04 -33.68 -0.01
C GLY A 156 -35.40 -34.89 -0.68
N VAL A 157 -35.78 -35.23 -1.91
CA VAL A 157 -35.07 -36.24 -2.72
C VAL A 157 -33.88 -35.58 -3.40
N VAL A 158 -32.66 -36.00 -3.06
CA VAL A 158 -31.41 -35.43 -3.56
C VAL A 158 -30.90 -36.28 -4.72
N ARG A 159 -30.61 -35.64 -5.86
CA ARG A 159 -29.96 -36.27 -7.02
C ARG A 159 -28.66 -35.54 -7.36
N PHE A 160 -27.57 -36.27 -7.51
CA PHE A 160 -26.24 -35.74 -7.82
C PHE A 160 -25.70 -36.33 -9.13
N TRP A 161 -25.20 -35.45 -10.00
CA TRP A 161 -24.43 -35.78 -11.19
C TRP A 161 -23.00 -35.29 -10.99
N ALA A 162 -22.05 -36.23 -10.94
CA ALA A 162 -20.62 -35.90 -10.84
C ALA A 162 -20.13 -35.10 -12.07
N SER A 163 -20.76 -35.31 -13.23
CA SER A 163 -20.55 -34.47 -14.42
C SER A 163 -21.82 -34.43 -15.24
N ILE A 164 -22.27 -33.23 -15.63
CA ILE A 164 -23.47 -33.07 -16.48
C ILE A 164 -23.28 -33.63 -17.91
N ALA A 165 -22.06 -34.00 -18.30
CA ALA A 165 -21.81 -34.67 -19.58
C ALA A 165 -22.35 -36.11 -19.59
N HIS A 166 -22.56 -36.71 -18.42
CA HIS A 166 -23.06 -38.07 -18.25
C HIS A 166 -24.47 -38.05 -17.64
N GLU A 167 -25.45 -37.60 -18.45
CA GLU A 167 -26.85 -37.39 -18.05
C GLU A 167 -27.48 -38.61 -17.35
N GLY A 168 -27.10 -39.84 -17.76
CA GLY A 168 -27.59 -41.11 -17.20
C GLY A 168 -26.82 -41.63 -15.97
N SER A 169 -25.79 -40.93 -15.49
CA SER A 169 -24.94 -41.36 -14.37
C SER A 169 -25.14 -40.48 -13.14
N SER A 170 -26.30 -40.61 -12.50
CA SER A 170 -26.65 -39.93 -11.25
C SER A 170 -26.72 -40.85 -10.04
N VAL A 171 -26.56 -40.29 -8.86
CA VAL A 171 -26.82 -40.96 -7.58
C VAL A 171 -27.93 -40.24 -6.84
N GLU A 172 -28.81 -41.01 -6.22
CA GLU A 172 -29.97 -40.51 -5.48
C GLU A 172 -29.92 -40.93 -4.02
N THR A 173 -30.29 -40.00 -3.14
CA THR A 173 -30.51 -40.25 -1.70
C THR A 173 -31.70 -39.42 -1.23
N SER A 174 -32.19 -39.68 -0.02
CA SER A 174 -33.21 -38.85 0.64
C SER A 174 -32.59 -38.10 1.82
N ALA A 175 -32.93 -36.83 1.95
CA ALA A 175 -32.54 -36.00 3.09
C ALA A 175 -33.44 -36.19 4.34
N GLU A 176 -34.48 -37.03 4.25
CA GLU A 176 -35.39 -37.37 5.37
C GLU A 176 -35.95 -36.14 6.13
N LEU A 177 -36.51 -35.18 5.39
CA LEU A 177 -36.93 -33.86 5.90
C LEU A 177 -38.21 -33.83 6.76
N ALA A 178 -38.72 -34.99 7.18
CA ALA A 178 -39.92 -35.12 8.02
C ALA A 178 -41.16 -34.33 7.54
N GLY A 179 -41.29 -34.11 6.23
CA GLY A 179 -42.41 -33.37 5.62
C GLY A 179 -42.17 -31.86 5.45
N GLN A 180 -41.00 -31.33 5.79
CA GLN A 180 -40.64 -29.94 5.52
C GLN A 180 -40.26 -29.74 4.04
N GLU A 181 -40.71 -28.63 3.45
CA GLU A 181 -40.38 -28.26 2.06
C GLU A 181 -38.96 -27.67 1.97
N VAL A 182 -38.20 -28.03 0.94
CA VAL A 182 -36.91 -27.43 0.61
C VAL A 182 -37.09 -26.02 0.05
N ASP A 183 -36.36 -25.05 0.60
CA ASP A 183 -36.35 -23.68 0.10
C ASP A 183 -35.18 -23.44 -0.88
N CYS A 184 -33.94 -23.72 -0.44
CA CYS A 184 -32.76 -23.50 -1.26
C CYS A 184 -31.63 -24.53 -1.03
N LEU A 185 -30.74 -24.59 -2.03
CA LEU A 185 -29.53 -25.40 -2.05
C LEU A 185 -28.36 -24.52 -2.51
N ILE A 186 -27.32 -24.40 -1.69
CA ILE A 186 -26.15 -23.54 -1.96
C ILE A 186 -24.88 -24.38 -1.93
N HIS A 187 -24.04 -24.26 -2.96
CA HIS A 187 -22.74 -24.92 -2.99
C HIS A 187 -21.74 -24.20 -2.06
N VAL A 188 -21.07 -24.98 -1.21
CA VAL A 188 -20.01 -24.52 -0.30
C VAL A 188 -18.68 -25.08 -0.80
N PRO A 189 -17.78 -24.23 -1.35
CA PRO A 189 -16.50 -24.67 -1.89
C PRO A 189 -15.72 -25.54 -0.89
N GLY A 190 -15.24 -26.70 -1.37
CA GLY A 190 -14.48 -27.65 -0.56
C GLY A 190 -15.30 -28.56 0.37
N HIS A 191 -16.58 -28.25 0.62
CA HIS A 191 -17.36 -28.94 1.66
C HIS A 191 -18.60 -29.68 1.14
N GLY A 192 -19.24 -29.21 0.06
CA GLY A 192 -20.44 -29.83 -0.51
C GLY A 192 -21.53 -28.81 -0.82
N CYS A 193 -22.78 -29.10 -0.42
CA CYS A 193 -23.89 -28.17 -0.54
C CYS A 193 -24.66 -28.07 0.77
N ILE A 194 -25.12 -26.87 1.11
CA ILE A 194 -26.06 -26.65 2.22
C ILE A 194 -27.47 -26.65 1.66
N LEU A 195 -28.29 -27.53 2.21
CA LEU A 195 -29.73 -27.63 2.01
C LEU A 195 -30.43 -26.89 3.16
N ALA A 196 -31.35 -25.99 2.85
CA ALA A 196 -32.18 -25.33 3.85
C ALA A 196 -33.67 -25.50 3.52
N THR A 197 -34.48 -25.83 4.53
CA THR A 197 -35.93 -25.95 4.42
C THR A 197 -36.63 -24.62 4.69
N THR A 198 -37.90 -24.50 4.28
CA THR A 198 -38.73 -23.31 4.52
C THR A 198 -38.90 -22.99 6.01
N THR A 199 -38.78 -24.00 6.88
CA THR A 199 -38.78 -23.90 8.34
C THR A 199 -37.37 -23.88 8.94
N CYS A 200 -36.37 -23.46 8.15
CA CYS A 200 -34.97 -23.25 8.55
C CYS A 200 -34.29 -24.47 9.19
N THR A 201 -34.64 -25.69 8.76
CA THR A 201 -33.79 -26.87 9.04
C THR A 201 -32.69 -26.92 8.00
N VAL A 202 -31.44 -26.96 8.47
CA VAL A 202 -30.25 -26.85 7.63
C VAL A 202 -29.48 -28.16 7.65
N ALA A 203 -29.13 -28.68 6.48
CA ALA A 203 -28.36 -29.91 6.33
C ALA A 203 -27.21 -29.74 5.34
N LEU A 204 -26.06 -30.31 5.67
CA LEU A 204 -24.90 -30.42 4.80
C LEU A 204 -24.98 -31.71 3.97
N LEU A 205 -24.99 -31.54 2.65
CA LEU A 205 -24.97 -32.60 1.64
C LEU A 205 -23.57 -32.70 1.04
N GLN A 206 -22.87 -33.81 1.25
CA GLN A 206 -21.51 -33.98 0.74
C GLN A 206 -21.43 -35.14 -0.26
N PRO A 207 -20.96 -34.89 -1.50
CA PRO A 207 -20.68 -35.97 -2.43
C PRO A 207 -19.40 -36.70 -2.00
N GLN A 208 -19.47 -38.01 -1.87
CA GLN A 208 -18.33 -38.89 -1.56
C GLN A 208 -18.12 -39.89 -2.69
N TYR A 209 -16.86 -40.22 -2.99
CA TYR A 209 -16.52 -41.26 -3.96
C TYR A 209 -15.87 -42.45 -3.24
N ASN A 210 -16.67 -43.47 -2.95
CA ASN A 210 -16.23 -44.65 -2.21
C ASN A 210 -16.43 -45.91 -3.06
N ASN A 211 -15.44 -46.80 -3.10
CA ASN A 211 -15.51 -48.11 -3.79
C ASN A 211 -15.94 -48.04 -5.27
N GLY A 212 -15.52 -46.99 -5.99
CA GLY A 212 -15.83 -46.82 -7.43
C GLY A 212 -17.23 -46.28 -7.73
N LYS A 213 -18.01 -45.89 -6.71
CA LYS A 213 -19.36 -45.31 -6.84
C LYS A 213 -19.44 -43.96 -6.12
N ASN A 214 -20.20 -43.04 -6.71
CA ASN A 214 -20.60 -41.81 -6.02
C ASN A 214 -21.62 -42.17 -4.93
N ASN A 215 -21.57 -41.48 -3.79
CA ASN A 215 -22.57 -41.51 -2.72
C ASN A 215 -22.77 -40.07 -2.21
N ILE A 216 -23.85 -39.82 -1.48
CA ILE A 216 -24.15 -38.50 -0.90
C ILE A 216 -24.40 -38.70 0.60
N THR A 217 -23.63 -38.04 1.44
CA THR A 217 -23.88 -37.99 2.89
C THR A 217 -24.72 -36.77 3.23
N CYS A 218 -25.74 -36.95 4.08
CA CYS A 218 -26.62 -35.89 4.56
C CYS A 218 -26.46 -35.77 6.08
N GLN A 219 -26.05 -34.59 6.55
CA GLN A 219 -25.83 -34.28 7.96
C GLN A 219 -26.58 -33.02 8.34
N VAL A 220 -27.58 -33.14 9.24
CA VAL A 220 -28.29 -31.97 9.78
C VAL A 220 -27.36 -31.17 10.70
N LEU A 221 -27.23 -29.87 10.44
CA LEU A 221 -26.41 -28.97 11.24
C LEU A 221 -27.12 -28.68 12.57
N ARG A 222 -26.41 -28.79 13.69
CA ARG A 222 -26.96 -28.55 15.03
C ARG A 222 -26.40 -27.27 15.62
N THR A 223 -27.27 -26.40 16.11
CA THR A 223 -26.84 -25.24 16.91
C THR A 223 -26.22 -25.72 18.22
N SER A 224 -25.05 -25.18 18.59
CA SER A 224 -24.39 -25.54 19.85
C SER A 224 -25.23 -25.04 21.03
N GLN A 225 -25.68 -25.97 21.88
CA GLN A 225 -26.37 -25.62 23.14
C GLN A 225 -25.40 -24.90 24.07
N GLY A 226 -25.60 -23.58 24.26
CA GLY A 226 -24.84 -22.78 25.21
C GLY A 226 -25.02 -23.28 26.66
N TRP A 227 -23.98 -23.06 27.48
CA TRP A 227 -23.78 -23.64 28.82
C TRP A 227 -24.84 -23.30 29.89
N PHE A 228 -25.87 -22.50 29.55
CA PHE A 228 -27.00 -22.17 30.44
C PHE A 228 -28.39 -22.61 29.94
N GLY A 229 -28.49 -23.33 28.81
CA GLY A 229 -29.77 -23.88 28.30
C GLY A 229 -30.20 -25.23 28.91
N GLY A 230 -29.45 -25.74 29.88
CA GLY A 230 -29.55 -27.11 30.38
C GLY A 230 -30.50 -27.32 31.55
N ILE A 231 -31.80 -27.04 31.42
CA ILE A 231 -32.81 -27.70 32.29
C ILE A 231 -34.01 -28.12 31.44
N GLY A 232 -33.89 -29.35 30.90
CA GLY A 232 -35.06 -30.12 30.48
C GLY A 232 -35.11 -30.46 29.00
N ARG A 233 -34.25 -31.38 28.54
CA ARG A 233 -34.60 -32.47 27.60
C ARG A 233 -33.36 -33.33 27.35
N ARG A 234 -33.35 -34.55 27.91
CA ARG A 234 -32.40 -35.63 27.60
C ARG A 234 -33.01 -36.54 26.53
N MET A 235 -32.11 -37.22 25.78
CA MET A 235 -32.27 -38.38 24.88
C MET A 235 -32.73 -38.08 23.43
N THR A 236 -32.20 -38.71 22.36
CA THR A 236 -31.31 -39.88 22.20
C THR A 236 -30.57 -39.83 20.86
N SER A 237 -29.33 -40.34 20.84
CA SER A 237 -28.51 -40.61 19.68
C SER A 237 -28.85 -41.97 19.05
N LEU A 238 -29.27 -42.01 17.79
CA LEU A 238 -29.11 -43.15 16.89
C LEU A 238 -28.84 -42.63 15.48
N ILE A 239 -27.99 -43.36 14.77
CA ILE A 239 -27.44 -43.12 13.43
C ILE A 239 -28.60 -42.77 12.47
N PHE A 240 -28.50 -41.61 11.79
CA PHE A 240 -29.59 -40.84 11.15
C PHE A 240 -30.53 -40.17 12.18
N GLY A 241 -30.17 -38.96 12.63
CA GLY A 241 -30.92 -38.24 13.63
C GLY A 241 -32.20 -37.64 13.07
N ALA A 242 -33.35 -38.22 13.44
CA ALA A 242 -34.67 -37.67 13.18
C ALA A 242 -34.80 -36.20 13.64
N ILE A 243 -35.44 -35.39 12.80
CA ILE A 243 -35.81 -33.99 13.09
C ILE A 243 -36.74 -33.97 14.32
N PRO A 244 -36.53 -33.09 15.33
CA PRO A 244 -37.32 -33.08 16.55
C PRO A 244 -38.80 -32.74 16.31
N GLN A 245 -39.71 -33.66 16.67
CA GLN A 245 -41.17 -33.55 16.51
C GLN A 245 -41.89 -32.71 17.59
N SER A 246 -41.23 -31.71 18.21
CA SER A 246 -41.92 -30.82 19.16
C SER A 246 -42.34 -29.53 18.47
N PRO A 247 -43.50 -28.91 18.79
CA PRO A 247 -43.94 -27.65 18.18
C PRO A 247 -43.07 -26.51 18.72
N VAL A 248 -41.84 -26.43 18.21
CA VAL A 248 -41.02 -25.23 18.27
C VAL A 248 -41.66 -24.27 17.29
N ALA A 249 -41.84 -23.00 17.67
CA ALA A 249 -42.34 -21.98 16.76
C ALA A 249 -41.56 -22.07 15.43
N GLU A 250 -42.26 -22.30 14.32
CA GLU A 250 -41.65 -22.52 13.02
C GLU A 250 -40.88 -21.24 12.61
N THR A 251 -39.55 -21.30 12.66
CA THR A 251 -38.68 -20.21 12.23
C THR A 251 -38.56 -20.26 10.71
N LYS A 252 -39.15 -19.28 10.03
CA LYS A 252 -39.14 -19.18 8.56
C LYS A 252 -37.73 -18.85 8.06
N LEU A 253 -37.24 -19.57 7.05
CA LEU A 253 -36.00 -19.21 6.38
C LEU A 253 -36.20 -17.94 5.54
N VAL A 254 -35.27 -16.99 5.65
CA VAL A 254 -35.26 -15.77 4.81
C VAL A 254 -34.22 -15.90 3.71
N LYS A 255 -32.95 -16.15 4.07
CA LYS A 255 -31.86 -16.25 3.10
C LYS A 255 -30.67 -17.04 3.65
N VAL A 256 -29.97 -17.74 2.76
CA VAL A 256 -28.65 -18.31 3.01
C VAL A 256 -27.65 -17.66 2.03
N THR A 257 -26.48 -17.27 2.51
CA THR A 257 -25.38 -16.79 1.65
C THR A 257 -24.08 -17.52 2.00
N CYS A 258 -23.19 -17.66 1.02
CA CYS A 258 -21.89 -18.31 1.18
C CYS A 258 -20.78 -17.41 0.64
N THR A 259 -19.71 -17.24 1.40
CA THR A 259 -18.51 -16.48 1.03
C THR A 259 -17.29 -17.39 1.12
N SER A 260 -16.53 -17.51 0.03
CA SER A 260 -15.30 -18.32 0.02
C SER A 260 -14.13 -17.52 0.61
N LEU A 261 -13.37 -18.14 1.52
CA LEU A 261 -12.11 -17.61 2.04
C LEU A 261 -10.96 -18.34 1.34
N GLY A 262 -10.01 -17.59 0.77
CA GLY A 262 -8.97 -18.11 -0.15
C GLY A 262 -8.38 -19.48 0.19
N GLU A 263 -7.85 -19.70 1.39
CA GLU A 263 -7.17 -20.94 1.81
C GLU A 263 -8.11 -22.12 2.12
N GLY A 264 -9.16 -22.33 1.32
CA GLY A 264 -10.06 -23.49 1.40
C GLY A 264 -11.11 -23.44 2.53
N GLY A 265 -11.25 -22.31 3.22
CA GLY A 265 -12.33 -22.06 4.17
C GLY A 265 -13.56 -21.48 3.48
N SER A 266 -14.75 -21.66 4.06
CA SER A 266 -15.98 -21.00 3.62
C SER A 266 -16.77 -20.48 4.81
N ARG A 267 -17.44 -19.35 4.63
CA ARG A 267 -18.36 -18.76 5.62
C ARG A 267 -19.77 -18.81 5.08
N VAL A 268 -20.72 -19.18 5.93
CA VAL A 268 -22.13 -19.28 5.58
C VAL A 268 -22.95 -18.47 6.57
N LEU A 269 -23.77 -17.57 6.05
CA LEU A 269 -24.73 -16.80 6.83
C LEU A 269 -26.13 -17.31 6.57
N ILE A 270 -26.89 -17.50 7.64
CA ILE A 270 -28.27 -17.99 7.59
C ILE A 270 -29.15 -17.00 8.35
N LEU A 271 -30.10 -16.40 7.65
CA LEU A 271 -31.10 -15.52 8.25
C LEU A 271 -32.39 -16.32 8.48
N ALA A 272 -32.64 -16.67 9.73
CA ALA A 272 -33.72 -17.50 10.23
C ALA A 272 -34.77 -16.64 10.96
N GLY A 273 -35.78 -16.18 10.23
CA GLY A 273 -36.73 -15.19 10.74
C GLY A 273 -36.01 -13.87 11.04
N SER A 274 -35.74 -13.61 12.31
CA SER A 274 -34.96 -12.47 12.78
C SER A 274 -33.60 -12.85 13.38
N SER A 275 -33.30 -14.13 13.51
CA SER A 275 -32.02 -14.65 14.01
C SER A 275 -31.03 -14.75 12.85
N LEU A 276 -29.87 -14.12 13.02
CA LEU A 276 -28.77 -14.17 12.09
C LEU A 276 -27.70 -15.14 12.62
N GLN A 277 -27.48 -16.22 11.89
CA GLN A 277 -26.51 -17.26 12.23
C GLN A 277 -25.28 -17.15 11.33
N TYR A 278 -24.09 -17.28 11.92
CA TYR A 278 -22.82 -17.22 11.23
C TYR A 278 -22.03 -18.51 11.43
N TRP A 279 -21.74 -19.20 10.32
CA TRP A 279 -21.11 -20.52 10.31
C TRP A 279 -19.77 -20.47 9.57
N PHE A 280 -18.76 -21.09 10.17
CA PHE A 280 -17.44 -21.27 9.59
C PHE A 280 -17.21 -22.75 9.21
N PHE A 281 -16.85 -22.97 7.95
CA PHE A 281 -16.51 -24.26 7.36
C PHE A 281 -15.01 -24.28 7.09
N SER A 282 -14.28 -25.04 7.90
CA SER A 282 -12.83 -25.19 7.78
C SER A 282 -12.47 -26.42 6.94
N PRO A 283 -11.40 -26.39 6.14
CA PRO A 283 -11.05 -27.47 5.22
C PRO A 283 -10.75 -28.83 5.90
N ASN A 284 -10.47 -28.86 7.22
CA ASN A 284 -10.06 -30.07 7.94
C ASN A 284 -10.76 -30.30 9.30
N GLU A 285 -11.56 -29.35 9.81
CA GLU A 285 -12.29 -29.48 11.08
C GLU A 285 -13.81 -29.48 10.83
N GLN A 286 -14.59 -29.87 11.85
CA GLN A 286 -16.05 -29.82 11.78
C GLN A 286 -16.56 -28.39 11.67
N GLU A 287 -17.72 -28.23 11.03
CA GLU A 287 -18.42 -26.97 10.92
C GLU A 287 -18.72 -26.36 12.30
N LYS A 288 -18.46 -25.06 12.44
CA LYS A 288 -18.61 -24.33 13.71
C LYS A 288 -19.52 -23.13 13.53
N MET A 289 -20.53 -23.02 14.39
CA MET A 289 -21.33 -21.80 14.51
C MET A 289 -20.58 -20.79 15.39
N GLU A 290 -20.32 -19.60 14.85
CA GLU A 290 -19.58 -18.55 15.53
C GLU A 290 -20.51 -17.65 16.36
N PHE A 291 -21.69 -17.29 15.83
CA PHE A 291 -22.75 -16.61 16.58
C PHE A 291 -24.15 -16.91 16.03
N ASP A 292 -25.16 -16.63 16.86
CA ASP A 292 -26.60 -16.65 16.57
C ASP A 292 -27.24 -15.48 17.34
N GLU A 293 -27.57 -14.39 16.65
CA GLU A 293 -28.06 -13.14 17.25
C GLU A 293 -29.39 -12.67 16.64
N ASP A 294 -30.32 -12.23 17.47
CA ASP A 294 -31.58 -11.61 17.03
C ASP A 294 -31.38 -10.13 16.71
N ILE A 295 -31.55 -9.77 15.44
CA ILE A 295 -31.30 -8.42 14.93
C ILE A 295 -32.57 -7.55 14.88
N THR A 296 -33.72 -8.04 15.38
CA THR A 296 -35.01 -7.33 15.37
C THR A 296 -34.90 -5.92 15.96
N HIS A 297 -34.28 -5.79 17.13
CA HIS A 297 -34.19 -4.49 17.83
C HIS A 297 -33.38 -3.47 17.02
N ILE A 298 -32.32 -3.90 16.34
CA ILE A 298 -31.46 -3.04 15.51
C ILE A 298 -32.27 -2.47 14.34
N VAL A 299 -33.04 -3.32 13.67
CA VAL A 299 -33.94 -2.93 12.56
C VAL A 299 -35.03 -2.00 13.05
N GLN A 300 -35.69 -2.34 14.15
CA GLN A 300 -36.77 -1.51 14.69
C GLN A 300 -36.28 -0.11 15.06
N GLN A 301 -35.12 -0.01 15.70
CA GLN A 301 -34.53 1.28 16.05
C GLN A 301 -34.17 2.12 14.82
N ALA A 302 -33.69 1.49 13.73
CA ALA A 302 -33.33 2.18 12.50
C ALA A 302 -34.57 2.74 11.77
N PHE A 303 -35.61 1.92 11.63
CA PHE A 303 -36.89 2.34 11.06
C PHE A 303 -37.54 3.47 11.85
N GLN A 304 -37.52 3.37 13.19
CA GLN A 304 -38.00 4.43 14.05
C GLN A 304 -37.22 5.74 13.80
N ARG A 305 -35.89 5.72 13.81
CA ARG A 305 -35.09 6.95 13.67
C ARG A 305 -35.22 7.63 12.30
N LYS A 306 -35.35 6.86 11.22
CA LYS A 306 -35.27 7.37 9.84
C LYS A 306 -36.61 7.57 9.15
N ILE A 307 -37.68 6.88 9.57
CA ILE A 307 -38.99 6.92 8.89
C ILE A 307 -40.09 7.52 9.78
N TRP A 308 -40.11 7.26 11.09
CA TRP A 308 -41.18 7.72 11.99
C TRP A 308 -40.69 8.69 13.08
N GLU A 309 -41.13 9.96 13.02
CA GLU A 309 -40.72 10.99 14.00
C GLU A 309 -41.20 10.74 15.45
N SER A 310 -42.27 9.95 15.64
CA SER A 310 -42.80 9.52 16.93
C SER A 310 -42.72 8.00 17.08
N SER A 311 -42.50 7.48 18.30
CA SER A 311 -42.38 6.04 18.54
C SER A 311 -43.73 5.33 18.32
N PRO A 312 -43.94 4.55 17.23
CA PRO A 312 -45.16 3.75 17.11
C PRO A 312 -45.16 2.70 18.23
N GLN A 313 -46.30 2.54 18.93
CA GLN A 313 -46.35 1.61 20.07
C GLN A 313 -46.23 0.13 19.66
N ASN A 314 -46.58 -0.19 18.41
CA ASN A 314 -46.44 -1.53 17.83
C ASN A 314 -45.99 -1.42 16.36
N MET A 315 -44.77 -1.87 16.07
CA MET A 315 -44.20 -1.91 14.73
C MET A 315 -43.89 -3.34 14.33
N ASN A 316 -44.41 -3.74 13.17
CA ASN A 316 -44.06 -5.02 12.56
C ASN A 316 -42.91 -4.81 11.58
N THR A 317 -41.90 -5.67 11.66
CA THR A 317 -40.71 -5.67 10.79
C THR A 317 -40.59 -7.01 10.08
N TRP A 318 -40.26 -6.98 8.81
CA TRP A 318 -40.01 -8.15 7.97
C TRP A 318 -38.61 -8.07 7.38
N PHE A 319 -37.91 -9.20 7.44
CA PHE A 319 -36.66 -9.44 6.75
C PHE A 319 -36.98 -10.10 5.41
N ILE A 320 -36.48 -9.52 4.31
CA ILE A 320 -36.89 -9.92 2.96
C ILE A 320 -35.77 -10.67 2.26
N ASP A 321 -34.57 -10.09 2.23
CA ASP A 321 -33.41 -10.68 1.57
C ASP A 321 -32.11 -10.17 2.20
N MET A 322 -31.00 -10.87 1.94
CA MET A 322 -29.67 -10.58 2.52
C MET A 322 -28.56 -10.85 1.50
N GLN A 323 -27.57 -9.96 1.47
CA GLN A 323 -26.30 -10.18 0.77
C GLN A 323 -25.11 -9.75 1.63
N THR A 324 -23.93 -10.28 1.31
CA THR A 324 -22.66 -10.00 2.00
C THR A 324 -21.77 -9.09 1.16
N CYS A 325 -21.03 -8.19 1.81
CA CYS A 325 -19.97 -7.40 1.21
C CYS A 325 -18.73 -7.38 2.12
N GLU A 326 -17.65 -6.72 1.69
CA GLU A 326 -16.40 -6.65 2.48
C GLU A 326 -16.59 -5.96 3.84
N GLU A 327 -17.50 -4.99 3.94
CA GLU A 327 -17.74 -4.23 5.17
C GLU A 327 -18.74 -4.89 6.14
N GLY A 328 -19.50 -5.89 5.69
CA GLY A 328 -20.52 -6.56 6.50
C GLY A 328 -21.71 -7.13 5.73
N ILE A 329 -22.91 -6.97 6.28
CA ILE A 329 -24.15 -7.61 5.79
C ILE A 329 -25.14 -6.53 5.35
N ILE A 330 -25.62 -6.61 4.12
CA ILE A 330 -26.68 -5.74 3.61
C ILE A 330 -28.02 -6.47 3.68
N LEU A 331 -29.01 -5.81 4.30
CA LEU A 331 -30.34 -6.34 4.53
C LEU A 331 -31.39 -5.53 3.77
N LEU A 332 -32.24 -6.22 3.01
CA LEU A 332 -33.49 -5.67 2.50
C LEU A 332 -34.60 -5.97 3.51
N MET A 333 -35.25 -4.92 4.00
CA MET A 333 -36.18 -4.99 5.12
C MET A 333 -37.43 -4.18 4.82
N ALA A 334 -38.53 -4.52 5.49
CA ALA A 334 -39.73 -3.70 5.48
C ALA A 334 -40.29 -3.53 6.90
N ALA A 335 -40.98 -2.41 7.13
CA ALA A 335 -41.70 -2.19 8.37
C ALA A 335 -43.04 -1.50 8.15
N CYS A 336 -43.98 -1.76 9.06
CA CYS A 336 -45.28 -1.11 9.09
C CYS A 336 -45.62 -0.71 10.53
N ALA A 337 -46.02 0.55 10.72
CA ALA A 337 -46.67 1.01 11.94
C ALA A 337 -48.17 0.70 11.84
N MET A 338 -48.74 0.08 12.86
CA MET A 338 -50.16 -0.33 12.88
C MET A 338 -51.14 0.86 12.73
N ASP A 339 -50.70 2.08 13.02
CA ASP A 339 -51.54 3.29 12.97
C ASP A 339 -51.66 3.91 11.57
N VAL A 340 -50.71 3.65 10.66
CA VAL A 340 -50.60 4.36 9.36
C VAL A 340 -50.91 3.45 8.16
N CYS A 341 -50.90 2.12 8.34
CA CYS A 341 -51.23 1.14 7.29
C CYS A 341 -50.46 1.36 5.96
N VAL A 342 -49.17 1.69 6.05
CA VAL A 342 -48.27 1.80 4.88
C VAL A 342 -47.00 1.00 5.18
N ILE A 343 -46.62 0.14 4.24
CA ILE A 343 -45.38 -0.64 4.32
C ILE A 343 -44.24 0.20 3.74
N HIS A 344 -43.20 0.42 4.55
CA HIS A 344 -41.99 1.10 4.11
C HIS A 344 -40.87 0.08 3.95
N PHE A 345 -40.19 0.12 2.80
CA PHE A 345 -39.01 -0.70 2.53
C PHE A 345 -37.74 0.08 2.86
N ALA A 346 -36.69 -0.61 3.26
CA ALA A 346 -35.38 -0.02 3.50
C ALA A 346 -34.26 -1.01 3.19
N LEU A 347 -33.12 -0.48 2.77
CA LEU A 347 -31.86 -1.20 2.63
C LEU A 347 -30.88 -0.67 3.68
N GLY A 348 -30.14 -1.55 4.36
CA GLY A 348 -29.15 -1.10 5.34
C GLY A 348 -27.95 -2.03 5.44
N LEU A 349 -26.77 -1.45 5.68
CA LEU A 349 -25.53 -2.19 5.97
C LEU A 349 -25.30 -2.31 7.47
N LEU A 350 -25.25 -3.55 7.94
CA LEU A 350 -24.88 -3.93 9.28
C LEU A 350 -23.41 -4.38 9.29
N PRO A 351 -22.48 -3.60 9.87
CA PRO A 351 -21.07 -3.95 9.90
C PRO A 351 -20.81 -5.26 10.63
N LEU A 352 -19.92 -6.07 10.06
CA LEU A 352 -19.43 -7.32 10.66
C LEU A 352 -17.89 -7.29 10.65
N ILE A 353 -17.28 -7.18 11.82
CA ILE A 353 -15.81 -7.21 11.98
C ILE A 353 -15.46 -8.57 12.59
N ASP A 354 -14.78 -9.41 11.81
CA ASP A 354 -14.46 -10.81 12.11
C ASP A 354 -15.70 -11.65 12.44
N THR A 355 -16.04 -11.73 13.72
CA THR A 355 -17.18 -12.48 14.29
C THR A 355 -18.09 -11.60 15.15
N THR A 356 -17.87 -10.28 15.14
CA THR A 356 -18.61 -9.32 15.99
C THR A 356 -19.56 -8.48 15.16
N LEU A 357 -20.85 -8.60 15.47
CA LEU A 357 -21.91 -7.85 14.82
C LEU A 357 -22.07 -6.46 15.48
N SER A 358 -22.20 -5.41 14.66
CA SER A 358 -22.51 -4.07 15.14
C SER A 358 -23.93 -3.98 15.70
N TYR A 359 -24.15 -3.16 16.72
CA TYR A 359 -25.48 -2.89 17.28
C TYR A 359 -26.26 -1.79 16.52
N SER A 360 -25.71 -1.26 15.44
CA SER A 360 -26.39 -0.28 14.58
C SER A 360 -25.94 -0.37 13.11
N PHE A 361 -26.84 0.00 12.20
CA PHE A 361 -26.54 0.18 10.77
C PHE A 361 -25.53 1.31 10.53
N LYS A 362 -24.53 1.07 9.67
CA LYS A 362 -23.58 2.11 9.19
C LYS A 362 -24.31 3.12 8.30
N TRP A 363 -25.19 2.63 7.43
CA TRP A 363 -26.12 3.43 6.64
C TRP A 363 -27.45 2.69 6.51
N PHE A 364 -28.52 3.47 6.33
CA PHE A 364 -29.90 2.98 6.21
C PHE A 364 -30.66 3.88 5.24
N ILE A 365 -31.08 3.31 4.11
CA ILE A 365 -31.65 4.01 2.96
C ILE A 365 -33.11 3.56 2.78
N PRO A 366 -34.10 4.45 2.97
CA PRO A 366 -35.49 4.15 2.64
C PRO A 366 -35.68 3.93 1.14
N VAL A 367 -36.36 2.85 0.77
CA VAL A 367 -36.59 2.45 -0.62
C VAL A 367 -37.95 2.98 -1.10
N LYS A 368 -37.95 3.68 -2.24
CA LYS A 368 -39.16 4.25 -2.86
C LYS A 368 -39.88 3.21 -3.72
N ILE A 369 -40.48 2.22 -3.06
CA ILE A 369 -41.46 1.32 -3.70
C ILE A 369 -42.86 1.95 -3.54
N ASP A 370 -43.66 1.89 -4.60
CA ASP A 370 -45.04 2.42 -4.59
C ASP A 370 -45.81 1.86 -3.37
N PRO A 371 -46.44 2.71 -2.54
CA PRO A 371 -47.00 2.29 -1.27
C PRO A 371 -48.10 1.24 -1.48
N LEU A 372 -47.87 0.05 -0.93
CA LEU A 372 -48.85 -1.03 -0.91
C LEU A 372 -49.94 -0.68 0.12
N LEU A 373 -51.09 -0.17 -0.34
CA LEU A 373 -52.27 0.07 0.49
C LEU A 373 -52.89 -1.27 0.91
N PHE A 374 -53.28 -1.39 2.19
CA PHE A 374 -53.88 -2.59 2.78
C PHE A 374 -55.20 -3.00 2.09
N TYR A 375 -55.09 -3.83 1.07
CA TYR A 375 -56.16 -4.71 0.61
C TYR A 375 -55.52 -5.98 0.07
N HIS A 376 -55.22 -6.97 0.92
CA HIS A 376 -55.30 -8.41 0.67
C HIS A 376 -54.52 -9.26 1.70
N ASN A 377 -54.95 -10.52 1.87
CA ASN A 377 -54.33 -11.56 2.70
C ASN A 377 -52.95 -12.05 2.18
N ASP A 378 -52.34 -11.36 1.21
CA ASP A 378 -51.16 -11.78 0.43
C ASP A 378 -49.93 -10.86 0.63
N ILE A 379 -49.84 -10.17 1.77
CA ILE A 379 -48.71 -9.27 2.05
C ILE A 379 -47.40 -10.05 2.13
N GLU A 380 -47.36 -11.14 2.88
CA GLU A 380 -46.12 -11.92 3.04
C GLU A 380 -45.63 -12.54 1.74
N SER A 381 -46.54 -13.01 0.87
CA SER A 381 -46.19 -13.55 -0.44
C SER A 381 -45.65 -12.47 -1.37
N THR A 382 -46.18 -11.24 -1.28
CA THR A 382 -45.68 -10.08 -2.02
C THR A 382 -44.31 -9.63 -1.52
N LEU A 383 -44.09 -9.58 -0.20
CA LEU A 383 -42.81 -9.18 0.39
C LEU A 383 -41.69 -10.16 0.02
N VAL A 384 -41.94 -11.45 0.15
CA VAL A 384 -40.96 -12.52 -0.17
C VAL A 384 -40.62 -12.56 -1.67
N SER A 385 -41.45 -11.97 -2.53
CA SER A 385 -41.18 -11.90 -3.98
C SER A 385 -40.08 -10.92 -4.37
N TYR A 386 -39.69 -10.02 -3.46
CA TYR A 386 -38.59 -9.09 -3.69
C TYR A 386 -37.26 -9.73 -3.34
N HIS A 387 -36.32 -9.59 -4.26
CA HIS A 387 -34.93 -9.99 -4.10
C HIS A 387 -34.03 -8.83 -4.47
N PHE A 388 -32.76 -8.88 -4.08
CA PHE A 388 -31.79 -7.93 -4.63
C PHE A 388 -30.48 -8.60 -5.01
N VAL A 389 -29.79 -7.96 -5.96
CA VAL A 389 -28.42 -8.27 -6.37
C VAL A 389 -27.52 -7.09 -6.01
N LEU A 390 -26.43 -7.33 -5.30
CA LEU A 390 -25.43 -6.32 -4.98
C LEU A 390 -24.31 -6.34 -6.03
N CYS A 391 -23.97 -5.19 -6.63
CA CYS A 391 -22.82 -5.07 -7.52
C CYS A 391 -22.07 -3.77 -7.22
N GLY A 392 -20.93 -3.86 -6.53
CA GLY A 392 -20.18 -2.68 -6.08
C GLY A 392 -21.04 -1.81 -5.15
N TRP A 393 -21.32 -0.58 -5.57
CA TRP A 393 -22.15 0.38 -4.83
C TRP A 393 -23.62 0.39 -5.28
N GLU A 394 -24.03 -0.52 -6.17
CA GLU A 394 -25.41 -0.58 -6.66
C GLU A 394 -26.13 -1.82 -6.12
N ALA A 395 -27.30 -1.59 -5.51
CA ALA A 395 -28.24 -2.64 -5.12
C ALA A 395 -29.41 -2.65 -6.11
N ILE A 396 -29.53 -3.72 -6.88
CA ILE A 396 -30.61 -3.92 -7.85
C ILE A 396 -31.69 -4.75 -7.20
N ILE A 397 -32.73 -4.09 -6.71
CA ILE A 397 -33.92 -4.72 -6.14
C ILE A 397 -34.86 -5.09 -7.27
N TYR A 398 -35.31 -6.33 -7.33
CA TYR A 398 -36.24 -6.80 -8.35
C TYR A 398 -37.30 -7.75 -7.76
N ASN A 399 -38.46 -7.79 -8.41
CA ASN A 399 -39.43 -8.87 -8.27
C ASN A 399 -39.79 -9.38 -9.67
N GLN A 400 -40.93 -10.05 -9.85
CA GLN A 400 -41.33 -10.57 -11.16
C GLN A 400 -41.58 -9.49 -12.23
N HIS A 401 -41.82 -8.23 -11.84
CA HIS A 401 -42.29 -7.16 -12.73
C HIS A 401 -41.53 -5.84 -12.61
N ASN A 402 -40.99 -5.54 -11.44
CA ASN A 402 -40.34 -4.27 -11.10
C ASN A 402 -38.85 -4.49 -10.92
N VAL A 403 -38.06 -3.52 -11.39
CA VAL A 403 -36.63 -3.42 -11.12
C VAL A 403 -36.34 -2.01 -10.64
N LEU A 404 -35.66 -1.90 -9.50
CA LEU A 404 -35.25 -0.65 -8.89
C LEU A 404 -33.76 -0.74 -8.56
N VAL A 405 -32.98 0.21 -9.04
CA VAL A 405 -31.55 0.32 -8.74
C VAL A 405 -31.33 1.42 -7.72
N ILE A 406 -30.58 1.11 -6.67
CA ILE A 406 -30.26 2.02 -5.58
C ILE A 406 -28.75 2.13 -5.46
N ASN A 407 -28.25 3.36 -5.50
CA ASN A 407 -26.86 3.63 -5.18
C ASN A 407 -26.67 3.66 -3.66
N THR A 408 -25.91 2.73 -3.10
CA THR A 408 -25.67 2.63 -1.65
C THR A 408 -24.77 3.74 -1.12
N ALA A 409 -24.08 4.49 -1.98
CA ALA A 409 -23.28 5.66 -1.62
C ALA A 409 -24.08 6.98 -1.60
N SER A 410 -25.28 7.02 -2.20
CA SER A 410 -26.12 8.22 -2.29
C SER A 410 -27.55 7.92 -1.82
N GLU A 411 -28.02 8.59 -0.75
CA GLU A 411 -29.38 8.40 -0.22
C GLU A 411 -30.50 8.89 -1.18
N ILE A 412 -30.15 9.61 -2.26
CA ILE A 412 -31.12 10.39 -3.06
C ILE A 412 -31.43 9.70 -4.41
N GLU A 413 -30.47 8.97 -4.98
CA GLU A 413 -30.52 8.44 -6.34
C GLU A 413 -31.10 7.01 -6.37
N GLN A 414 -32.36 6.89 -6.81
CA GLN A 414 -33.03 5.62 -7.07
C GLN A 414 -33.60 5.64 -8.47
N ASP A 415 -33.29 4.62 -9.27
CA ASP A 415 -33.67 4.54 -10.67
C ASP A 415 -34.57 3.33 -10.92
N LYS A 416 -35.77 3.57 -11.45
CA LYS A 416 -36.77 2.53 -11.74
C LYS A 416 -36.62 2.11 -13.19
N ILE A 417 -36.29 0.83 -13.41
CA ILE A 417 -36.08 0.26 -14.75
C ILE A 417 -37.31 -0.51 -15.18
N ASP A 418 -37.98 -0.02 -16.22
CA ASP A 418 -39.11 -0.70 -16.87
C ASP A 418 -38.60 -1.80 -17.82
N LEU A 419 -38.22 -2.94 -17.24
CA LEU A 419 -37.66 -4.08 -17.98
C LEU A 419 -38.74 -4.93 -18.64
N VAL A 420 -39.87 -5.14 -17.96
CA VAL A 420 -40.95 -6.03 -18.36
C VAL A 420 -41.95 -5.28 -19.26
N ARG A 421 -42.13 -5.73 -20.51
CA ARG A 421 -43.04 -5.09 -21.47
C ARG A 421 -44.28 -5.97 -21.72
N GLY A 422 -45.43 -5.54 -21.20
CA GLY A 422 -46.71 -6.23 -21.39
C GLY A 422 -46.94 -7.36 -20.37
N GLY A 423 -48.20 -7.82 -20.24
CA GLY A 423 -48.62 -8.72 -19.15
C GLY A 423 -48.16 -10.19 -19.24
N GLU A 424 -47.42 -10.58 -20.27
CA GLU A 424 -46.92 -11.96 -20.44
C GLU A 424 -45.43 -12.14 -20.10
N ASP A 425 -44.69 -11.05 -19.95
CA ASP A 425 -43.26 -11.06 -19.63
C ASP A 425 -43.06 -10.99 -18.11
N SER A 426 -41.98 -11.60 -17.63
CA SER A 426 -41.64 -11.64 -16.21
C SER A 426 -40.17 -11.94 -15.99
N ILE A 427 -39.66 -11.53 -14.83
CA ILE A 427 -38.29 -11.81 -14.38
C ILE A 427 -38.31 -13.16 -13.65
N LEU A 428 -37.48 -14.09 -14.13
CA LEU A 428 -37.44 -15.49 -13.68
C LEU A 428 -36.26 -15.79 -12.74
N GLY A 429 -35.34 -14.84 -12.57
CA GLY A 429 -34.17 -14.98 -11.71
C GLY A 429 -33.17 -13.83 -11.89
N GLY A 430 -32.26 -13.71 -10.94
CA GLY A 430 -31.21 -12.69 -10.92
C GLY A 430 -30.02 -13.14 -10.08
N ALA A 431 -28.80 -12.84 -10.55
CA ALA A 431 -27.56 -13.18 -9.87
C ALA A 431 -26.38 -12.32 -10.38
N ILE A 432 -25.23 -12.44 -9.72
CA ILE A 432 -23.96 -11.87 -10.20
C ILE A 432 -23.26 -12.91 -11.06
N CYS A 433 -22.89 -12.54 -12.29
CA CYS A 433 -22.10 -13.38 -13.18
C CYS A 433 -20.84 -12.63 -13.61
N SER A 434 -19.66 -13.11 -13.21
CA SER A 434 -18.37 -12.44 -13.50
C SER A 434 -18.35 -10.95 -13.14
N ALA A 435 -18.78 -10.59 -11.93
CA ALA A 435 -18.89 -9.22 -11.42
C ALA A 435 -19.85 -8.30 -12.21
N THR A 436 -20.78 -8.86 -12.99
CA THR A 436 -21.86 -8.12 -13.67
C THR A 436 -23.21 -8.59 -13.13
N PRO A 437 -24.15 -7.69 -12.78
CA PRO A 437 -25.47 -8.11 -12.34
C PRO A 437 -26.30 -8.51 -13.56
N VAL A 438 -26.89 -9.70 -13.50
CA VAL A 438 -27.64 -10.30 -14.60
C VAL A 438 -29.03 -10.70 -14.13
N LEU A 439 -30.05 -10.27 -14.86
CA LEU A 439 -31.43 -10.71 -14.69
C LEU A 439 -31.83 -11.60 -15.87
N PHE A 440 -32.73 -12.54 -15.63
CA PHE A 440 -33.32 -13.36 -16.69
C PHE A 440 -34.78 -12.98 -16.91
N THR A 441 -35.10 -12.48 -18.09
CA THR A 441 -36.47 -12.16 -18.52
C THR A 441 -37.02 -13.28 -19.40
N LYS A 442 -38.33 -13.51 -19.35
CA LYS A 442 -38.99 -14.51 -20.19
C LYS A 442 -38.95 -14.13 -21.68
N SER A 443 -39.05 -12.85 -22.01
CA SER A 443 -39.12 -12.37 -23.39
C SER A 443 -37.75 -12.20 -24.07
N VAL A 444 -36.74 -11.68 -23.36
CA VAL A 444 -35.42 -11.35 -23.92
C VAL A 444 -34.34 -12.35 -23.52
N GLY A 445 -34.49 -13.03 -22.39
CA GLY A 445 -33.46 -13.91 -21.82
C GLY A 445 -32.56 -13.18 -20.84
N LEU A 446 -31.26 -13.47 -20.88
CA LEU A 446 -30.26 -12.88 -19.99
C LEU A 446 -30.00 -11.41 -20.36
N VAL A 447 -30.14 -10.51 -19.37
CA VAL A 447 -29.91 -9.07 -19.52
C VAL A 447 -28.98 -8.59 -18.41
N SER A 448 -28.09 -7.66 -18.73
CA SER A 448 -27.25 -6.96 -17.76
C SER A 448 -27.75 -5.54 -17.57
N ILE A 449 -27.71 -5.08 -16.32
CA ILE A 449 -27.99 -3.69 -15.95
C ILE A 449 -26.65 -3.05 -15.62
N THR A 450 -26.30 -1.99 -16.32
CA THR A 450 -25.06 -1.25 -16.08
C THR A 450 -25.39 0.24 -16.00
N PRO A 451 -24.75 1.03 -15.12
CA PRO A 451 -24.98 2.47 -15.07
C PRO A 451 -24.75 3.12 -16.44
N VAL A 452 -25.59 4.08 -16.80
CA VAL A 452 -25.33 5.05 -17.87
C VAL A 452 -24.28 5.96 -17.32
N ASP A 453 -23.09 5.91 -17.89
CA ASP A 453 -22.00 6.79 -17.53
C ASP A 453 -22.43 8.26 -17.62
N PHE A 454 -22.83 8.83 -16.49
CA PHE A 454 -22.60 10.25 -16.20
C PHE A 454 -21.30 10.46 -15.43
N ALA A 455 -20.60 9.39 -15.04
CA ALA A 455 -19.25 9.44 -14.47
C ALA A 455 -18.55 8.05 -14.40
N VAL A 456 -18.60 7.17 -15.41
CA VAL A 456 -17.70 5.99 -15.48
C VAL A 456 -17.29 5.61 -16.92
N GLN A 457 -17.14 6.61 -17.80
CA GLN A 457 -16.00 6.52 -18.71
C GLN A 457 -14.86 7.26 -18.03
N ASP A 458 -13.91 6.46 -17.56
CA ASP A 458 -12.65 6.78 -16.88
C ASP A 458 -12.70 6.64 -15.35
N PHE A 459 -11.83 5.76 -14.84
CA PHE A 459 -11.50 5.49 -13.42
C PHE A 459 -12.19 4.32 -12.70
N ASN A 460 -12.13 3.10 -13.27
CA ASN A 460 -11.52 1.96 -12.57
C ASN A 460 -11.23 0.79 -13.53
N VAL A 461 -10.04 0.81 -14.13
CA VAL A 461 -9.39 -0.41 -14.63
C VAL A 461 -8.69 -1.04 -13.44
N GLY A 462 -9.37 -1.97 -12.78
CA GLY A 462 -8.75 -3.02 -11.97
C GLY A 462 -8.63 -4.28 -12.82
N TYR A 463 -7.48 -4.43 -13.47
CA TYR A 463 -6.92 -5.67 -14.05
C TYR A 463 -7.90 -6.75 -14.55
N THR A 464 -8.30 -6.66 -15.82
CA THR A 464 -8.23 -7.79 -16.76
C THR A 464 -7.92 -7.28 -18.17
N ASP A 465 -7.14 -8.08 -18.91
CA ASP A 465 -6.37 -7.71 -20.10
C ASP A 465 -7.10 -6.92 -21.21
N ALA A 466 -6.46 -5.81 -21.59
CA ALA A 466 -6.31 -5.25 -22.94
C ALA A 466 -7.50 -5.37 -23.93
N THR A 467 -8.47 -4.45 -23.83
CA THR A 467 -9.23 -3.92 -24.99
C THR A 467 -9.84 -2.53 -24.70
N THR A 468 -9.02 -1.47 -24.65
CA THR A 468 -9.43 -0.07 -24.40
C THR A 468 -9.53 0.77 -25.70
N SER A 469 -9.94 0.18 -26.82
CA SER A 469 -9.86 0.85 -28.13
C SER A 469 -11.21 1.17 -28.80
N MET A 470 -12.36 0.95 -28.17
CA MET A 470 -13.68 1.22 -28.80
C MET A 470 -14.39 2.48 -28.27
N ASP A 471 -14.32 2.78 -26.97
CA ASP A 471 -15.01 3.94 -26.38
C ASP A 471 -14.26 5.25 -26.56
N TYR A 472 -12.93 5.22 -26.46
CA TYR A 472 -12.07 6.37 -26.73
C TYR A 472 -12.28 6.90 -28.16
N THR A 473 -12.47 6.00 -29.13
CA THR A 473 -12.69 6.37 -30.54
C THR A 473 -14.04 7.06 -30.76
N TYR A 474 -15.08 6.75 -29.97
CA TYR A 474 -16.40 7.38 -30.13
C TYR A 474 -16.42 8.85 -29.67
N LYS A 475 -15.87 9.14 -28.47
CA LYS A 475 -15.76 10.52 -27.95
C LYS A 475 -14.81 11.38 -28.77
N VAL A 476 -13.68 10.81 -29.22
CA VAL A 476 -12.70 11.44 -30.12
C VAL A 476 -13.32 11.75 -31.49
N ASN A 477 -14.19 10.87 -32.03
CA ASN A 477 -14.90 11.12 -33.28
C ASN A 477 -15.94 12.26 -33.16
N GLN A 478 -16.59 12.41 -32.01
CA GLN A 478 -17.54 13.51 -31.78
C GLN A 478 -16.83 14.87 -31.66
N THR A 479 -15.67 14.93 -30.99
CA THR A 479 -14.86 16.16 -30.94
C THR A 479 -14.22 16.48 -32.28
N ALA A 480 -13.77 15.48 -33.06
CA ALA A 480 -13.31 15.69 -34.43
C ALA A 480 -14.39 16.31 -35.34
N GLN A 481 -15.67 15.99 -35.12
CA GLN A 481 -16.79 16.62 -35.82
C GLN A 481 -17.00 18.10 -35.42
N ASN A 482 -16.68 18.51 -34.20
CA ASN A 482 -16.77 19.92 -33.79
C ASN A 482 -15.80 20.80 -34.61
N PHE A 483 -14.59 20.32 -34.88
CA PHE A 483 -13.59 21.00 -35.72
C PHE A 483 -13.99 21.08 -37.22
N SER A 484 -15.03 20.34 -37.64
CA SER A 484 -15.53 20.36 -39.02
C SER A 484 -16.44 21.55 -39.33
N THR A 485 -16.80 22.37 -38.33
CA THR A 485 -17.65 23.56 -38.48
C THR A 485 -16.95 24.77 -39.11
N ILE A 486 -15.60 24.77 -39.15
CA ILE A 486 -14.80 25.85 -39.76
C ILE A 486 -14.98 25.81 -41.29
N SER A 487 -15.17 26.97 -41.93
CA SER A 487 -15.36 27.01 -43.39
C SER A 487 -14.09 26.59 -44.15
N ASN A 488 -14.23 26.08 -45.37
CA ASN A 488 -13.07 25.76 -46.22
C ASN A 488 -12.29 27.02 -46.62
N ASP A 489 -12.95 28.18 -46.68
CA ASP A 489 -12.33 29.47 -46.99
C ASP A 489 -11.45 29.96 -45.83
N GLU A 490 -11.92 29.87 -44.57
CA GLU A 490 -11.12 30.18 -43.38
C GLU A 490 -9.90 29.26 -43.23
N LEU A 491 -10.02 27.97 -43.57
CA LEU A 491 -8.88 27.05 -43.56
C LEU A 491 -7.84 27.40 -44.63
N GLN A 492 -8.28 27.86 -45.80
CA GLN A 492 -7.38 28.29 -46.87
C GLN A 492 -6.65 29.58 -46.50
N ASP A 493 -7.32 30.49 -45.77
CA ASP A 493 -6.70 31.70 -45.22
C ASP A 493 -5.69 31.38 -44.11
N MET A 494 -5.97 30.40 -43.24
CA MET A 494 -5.00 29.91 -42.23
C MET A 494 -3.79 29.24 -42.87
N TYR A 495 -3.99 28.48 -43.95
CA TYR A 495 -2.91 27.86 -44.74
C TYR A 495 -1.99 28.92 -45.38
N CYS A 496 -2.57 30.01 -45.90
CA CYS A 496 -1.84 31.12 -46.52
C CYS A 496 -1.30 32.16 -45.50
N SER A 497 -1.52 31.96 -44.20
CA SER A 497 -1.08 32.87 -43.14
C SER A 497 0.44 32.89 -43.01
N SER A 498 1.01 34.01 -42.56
CA SER A 498 2.45 34.14 -42.28
C SER A 498 2.87 33.60 -40.91
N ASP A 499 1.94 33.29 -40.01
CA ASP A 499 2.25 32.76 -38.66
C ASP A 499 2.40 31.23 -38.69
N MET A 500 3.53 30.73 -38.20
CA MET A 500 3.79 29.29 -38.12
C MET A 500 2.81 28.58 -37.18
N THR A 501 2.27 29.28 -36.18
CA THR A 501 1.27 28.74 -35.24
C THR A 501 -0.05 28.48 -35.96
N THR A 502 -0.52 29.41 -36.79
CA THR A 502 -1.78 29.27 -37.54
C THR A 502 -1.65 28.22 -38.64
N GLN A 503 -0.49 28.12 -39.29
CA GLN A 503 -0.19 27.05 -40.24
C GLN A 503 -0.20 25.66 -39.57
N LEU A 504 0.37 25.51 -38.37
CA LEU A 504 0.32 24.24 -37.62
C LEU A 504 -1.11 23.86 -37.21
N ARG A 505 -1.93 24.85 -36.80
CA ARG A 505 -3.36 24.64 -36.54
C ARG A 505 -4.10 24.20 -37.80
N ALA A 506 -3.81 24.82 -38.95
CA ALA A 506 -4.37 24.40 -40.23
C ALA A 506 -4.00 22.95 -40.55
N ALA A 507 -2.74 22.55 -40.34
CA ALA A 507 -2.31 21.15 -40.51
C ALA A 507 -3.08 20.19 -39.59
N PHE A 508 -3.24 20.54 -38.32
CA PHE A 508 -4.03 19.76 -37.36
C PHE A 508 -5.49 19.60 -37.82
N LEU A 509 -6.16 20.70 -38.19
CA LEU A 509 -7.55 20.68 -38.68
C LEU A 509 -7.70 19.90 -40.00
N LEU A 510 -6.72 19.99 -40.90
CA LEU A 510 -6.69 19.22 -42.15
C LEU A 510 -6.52 17.71 -41.91
N SER A 511 -5.74 17.33 -40.89
CA SER A 511 -5.59 15.93 -40.48
C SER A 511 -6.91 15.35 -39.95
N LEU A 512 -7.65 16.11 -39.14
CA LEU A 512 -8.98 15.73 -38.66
C LEU A 512 -10.02 15.55 -39.79
N ARG A 513 -9.88 16.30 -40.90
CA ARG A 513 -10.72 16.15 -42.12
C ARG A 513 -10.28 15.01 -43.05
N GLN A 514 -9.33 14.19 -42.64
CA GLN A 514 -8.72 13.11 -43.44
C GLN A 514 -8.00 13.60 -44.72
N ASN A 515 -7.65 14.88 -44.82
CA ASN A 515 -6.92 15.43 -45.96
C ASN A 515 -5.40 15.33 -45.76
N LYS A 516 -4.90 14.09 -45.83
CA LYS A 516 -3.50 13.76 -45.51
C LYS A 516 -2.48 14.41 -46.46
N MET A 517 -2.83 14.67 -47.71
CA MET A 517 -1.90 15.26 -48.68
C MET A 517 -1.56 16.71 -48.35
N GLN A 518 -2.58 17.56 -48.16
CA GLN A 518 -2.35 18.96 -47.81
C GLN A 518 -1.72 19.11 -46.42
N CYS A 519 -2.12 18.28 -45.45
CA CYS A 519 -1.50 18.25 -44.13
C CYS A 519 0.00 17.95 -44.20
N ASN A 520 0.41 16.95 -44.98
CA ASN A 520 1.82 16.61 -45.14
C ASN A 520 2.60 17.70 -45.90
N GLU A 521 1.96 18.41 -46.83
CA GLU A 521 2.55 19.56 -47.51
C GLU A 521 2.86 20.69 -46.53
N VAL A 522 1.89 21.08 -45.69
CA VAL A 522 2.10 22.07 -44.61
C VAL A 522 3.20 21.64 -43.65
N LEU A 523 3.16 20.39 -43.18
CA LEU A 523 4.16 19.88 -42.24
C LEU A 523 5.56 19.84 -42.86
N SER A 524 5.69 19.54 -44.16
CA SER A 524 6.98 19.57 -44.86
C SER A 524 7.53 20.98 -45.09
N GLN A 525 6.64 21.98 -45.19
CA GLN A 525 7.00 23.40 -45.30
C GLN A 525 7.39 23.98 -43.93
N LEU A 526 6.66 23.62 -42.87
CA LEU A 526 6.92 24.05 -41.49
C LEU A 526 8.18 23.40 -40.91
N PHE A 527 8.35 22.11 -41.16
CA PHE A 527 9.45 21.31 -40.66
C PHE A 527 10.16 20.67 -41.86
N SER A 528 11.13 21.39 -42.43
CA SER A 528 12.00 20.85 -43.48
C SER A 528 12.61 19.52 -43.02
N LEU A 529 12.92 18.61 -43.95
CA LEU A 529 13.69 17.37 -43.70
C LEU A 529 15.08 17.73 -43.14
N GLN A 530 15.17 18.07 -41.87
CA GLN A 530 16.43 18.17 -41.15
C GLN A 530 16.90 16.74 -40.84
N GLU A 531 18.15 16.48 -41.25
CA GLU A 531 18.95 15.33 -40.85
C GLU A 531 19.07 15.25 -39.32
N ASP A 532 19.40 14.05 -38.82
CA ASP A 532 19.39 13.58 -37.43
C ASP A 532 19.34 14.65 -36.31
N PRO A 533 18.43 14.49 -35.31
CA PRO A 533 18.24 15.49 -34.26
C PRO A 533 19.47 15.58 -33.36
N VAL A 534 20.22 16.67 -33.48
CA VAL A 534 21.04 17.19 -32.38
C VAL A 534 20.06 17.72 -31.32
N MET A 535 20.31 17.43 -30.03
CA MET A 535 19.50 17.98 -28.93
C MET A 535 19.52 19.52 -29.00
N ASP A 536 18.43 20.10 -29.51
CA ASP A 536 18.20 21.55 -29.52
C ASP A 536 17.15 21.87 -28.47
N VAL A 537 17.49 22.77 -27.54
CA VAL A 537 16.58 23.19 -26.47
C VAL A 537 15.74 24.35 -27.00
N ASP A 538 14.44 24.30 -26.75
CA ASP A 538 13.46 25.27 -27.27
C ASP A 538 13.40 25.29 -28.81
N ALA A 539 13.50 24.11 -29.43
CA ALA A 539 13.32 23.96 -30.86
C ALA A 539 11.97 24.54 -31.33
N THR A 540 11.93 25.02 -32.57
CA THR A 540 10.73 25.62 -33.15
C THR A 540 9.52 24.67 -33.14
N LEU A 541 9.76 23.37 -33.37
CA LEU A 541 8.75 22.32 -33.26
C LEU A 541 8.14 22.24 -31.86
N ASP A 542 8.99 22.14 -30.83
CA ASP A 542 8.59 21.96 -29.43
C ASP A 542 7.79 23.18 -28.92
N THR A 543 8.29 24.39 -29.19
CA THR A 543 7.65 25.64 -28.77
C THR A 543 6.33 25.90 -29.48
N LEU A 544 6.22 25.60 -30.79
CA LEU A 544 4.98 25.74 -31.54
C LEU A 544 3.90 24.76 -31.06
N ILE A 545 4.27 23.51 -30.81
CA ILE A 545 3.31 22.48 -30.35
C ILE A 545 2.78 22.81 -28.96
N LEU A 546 3.65 23.24 -28.04
CA LEU A 546 3.20 23.67 -26.71
C LEU A 546 2.31 24.90 -26.77
N LYS A 547 2.57 25.83 -27.68
CA LYS A 547 1.69 27.00 -27.90
C LYS A 547 0.31 26.54 -28.37
N VAL A 548 0.23 25.67 -29.37
CA VAL A 548 -1.06 25.12 -29.84
C VAL A 548 -1.78 24.33 -28.74
N ALA A 549 -1.07 23.51 -27.96
CA ALA A 549 -1.65 22.77 -26.85
C ALA A 549 -2.21 23.70 -25.76
N LYS A 550 -1.50 24.77 -25.44
CA LYS A 550 -1.96 25.81 -24.52
C LYS A 550 -3.22 26.51 -25.05
N ASP A 551 -3.23 26.88 -26.32
CA ASP A 551 -4.37 27.54 -26.94
C ASP A 551 -5.63 26.65 -26.96
N LEU A 552 -5.47 25.32 -27.12
CA LEU A 552 -6.58 24.37 -27.05
C LEU A 552 -7.22 24.29 -25.65
N ILE A 553 -6.43 24.32 -24.57
CA ILE A 553 -6.98 24.26 -23.21
C ILE A 553 -7.51 25.62 -22.72
N ASP A 554 -7.04 26.71 -23.32
CA ASP A 554 -7.50 28.07 -23.01
C ASP A 554 -8.58 28.57 -24.01
N ASP A 555 -9.08 27.68 -24.89
CA ASP A 555 -10.02 28.01 -25.95
C ASP A 555 -11.39 28.49 -25.42
N TYR A 556 -12.04 29.33 -26.23
CA TYR A 556 -13.34 29.91 -25.95
C TYR A 556 -14.47 28.96 -26.38
N PRO A 557 -15.62 28.95 -25.68
CA PRO A 557 -16.78 28.18 -26.11
C PRO A 557 -17.37 28.78 -27.41
N ALA A 558 -17.23 28.04 -28.51
CA ALA A 558 -17.53 28.52 -29.87
C ALA A 558 -19.01 28.84 -30.14
N ASN A 559 -19.94 28.25 -29.38
CA ASN A 559 -21.38 28.46 -29.51
C ASN A 559 -21.97 29.41 -28.47
N ASP A 560 -21.16 29.95 -27.55
CA ASP A 560 -21.65 30.90 -26.55
C ASP A 560 -21.53 32.35 -27.11
N PRO A 561 -22.67 33.05 -27.32
CA PRO A 561 -22.68 34.40 -27.89
C PRO A 561 -22.11 35.46 -26.94
N ARG A 562 -22.06 35.21 -25.62
CA ARG A 562 -21.49 36.16 -24.63
C ARG A 562 -20.00 36.40 -24.84
N TRP A 563 -19.31 35.48 -25.53
CA TRP A 563 -17.89 35.59 -25.84
C TRP A 563 -17.59 36.32 -27.15
N THR A 564 -18.60 36.68 -27.95
CA THR A 564 -18.41 37.20 -29.32
C THR A 564 -17.56 38.49 -29.36
N HIS A 565 -17.69 39.35 -28.34
CA HIS A 565 -16.91 40.58 -28.20
C HIS A 565 -15.54 40.39 -27.51
N HIS A 566 -15.28 39.19 -27.00
CA HIS A 566 -14.10 38.82 -26.20
C HIS A 566 -13.23 37.73 -26.85
N ARG A 567 -13.61 37.22 -28.04
CA ARG A 567 -12.84 36.21 -28.76
C ARG A 567 -11.58 36.82 -29.36
N ASP A 568 -10.44 36.27 -28.97
CA ASP A 568 -9.21 36.44 -29.72
C ASP A 568 -9.15 35.37 -30.83
N LEU A 569 -9.35 35.80 -32.08
CA LEU A 569 -9.26 34.95 -33.27
C LEU A 569 -7.85 34.35 -33.45
N SER A 570 -6.83 34.91 -32.80
CA SER A 570 -5.48 34.37 -32.80
C SER A 570 -5.28 33.19 -31.84
N VAL A 571 -6.23 32.89 -30.94
CA VAL A 571 -6.17 31.79 -29.96
C VAL A 571 -7.23 30.72 -30.25
N THR A 572 -8.34 31.09 -30.90
CA THR A 572 -9.52 30.24 -31.01
C THR A 572 -9.36 29.11 -32.05
N ILE A 573 -9.62 27.85 -31.68
CA ILE A 573 -9.58 26.66 -32.56
C ILE A 573 -10.98 25.98 -32.64
N ASN A 574 -11.98 26.53 -31.93
CA ASN A 574 -13.33 25.97 -31.80
C ASN A 574 -13.33 24.53 -31.26
N ALA A 575 -12.39 24.21 -30.37
CA ALA A 575 -12.27 22.91 -29.73
C ALA A 575 -13.51 22.57 -28.87
N VAL A 576 -14.21 23.59 -28.40
CA VAL A 576 -15.31 23.48 -27.45
C VAL A 576 -16.58 24.10 -28.01
N THR A 577 -17.60 23.27 -28.23
CA THR A 577 -18.93 23.70 -28.73
C THR A 577 -20.01 23.73 -27.65
N SER A 578 -19.74 23.12 -26.49
CA SER A 578 -20.70 23.06 -25.37
C SER A 578 -20.73 24.36 -24.56
N MET A 579 -21.91 24.73 -24.06
CA MET A 579 -22.10 25.89 -23.17
C MET A 579 -21.92 25.53 -21.69
N GLN A 580 -21.96 24.25 -21.33
CA GLN A 580 -21.82 23.81 -19.95
C GLN A 580 -20.34 23.59 -19.60
N ILE A 581 -19.83 24.27 -18.57
CA ILE A 581 -18.45 24.19 -18.08
C ILE A 581 -17.89 22.75 -18.00
N PRO A 582 -18.57 21.74 -17.41
CA PRO A 582 -18.01 20.39 -17.31
C PRO A 582 -17.74 19.79 -18.71
N HIS A 583 -18.71 19.90 -19.62
CA HIS A 583 -18.55 19.48 -21.01
C HIS A 583 -17.53 20.34 -21.78
N GLN A 584 -17.30 21.60 -21.38
CA GLN A 584 -16.22 22.41 -21.95
C GLN A 584 -14.85 21.84 -21.57
N LEU A 585 -14.66 21.49 -20.30
CA LEU A 585 -13.41 20.89 -19.79
C LEU A 585 -13.16 19.51 -20.40
N GLU A 586 -14.19 18.67 -20.52
CA GLU A 586 -14.09 17.39 -21.24
C GLU A 586 -13.74 17.58 -22.73
N GLY A 587 -14.33 18.58 -23.38
CA GLY A 587 -14.01 18.95 -24.76
C GLY A 587 -12.54 19.33 -24.93
N LYS A 588 -11.97 20.09 -23.98
CA LYS A 588 -10.55 20.46 -23.95
C LYS A 588 -9.63 19.26 -23.77
N GLN A 589 -9.98 18.32 -22.88
CA GLN A 589 -9.24 17.07 -22.69
C GLN A 589 -9.21 16.24 -23.98
N ASN A 590 -10.38 16.06 -24.61
CA ASN A 590 -10.49 15.34 -25.87
C ASN A 590 -9.73 16.03 -27.02
N ALA A 591 -9.70 17.36 -27.06
CA ALA A 591 -8.94 18.12 -28.05
C ALA A 591 -7.41 17.93 -27.90
N LEU A 592 -6.90 17.93 -26.66
CA LEU A 592 -5.50 17.58 -26.40
C LEU A 592 -5.19 16.13 -26.80
N ASP A 593 -6.13 15.22 -26.58
CA ASP A 593 -5.98 13.82 -26.96
C ASP A 593 -5.93 13.61 -28.47
N LEU A 594 -6.76 14.34 -29.23
CA LEU A 594 -6.68 14.42 -30.68
C LEU A 594 -5.35 14.99 -31.16
N LEU A 595 -4.83 16.03 -30.50
CA LEU A 595 -3.52 16.59 -30.81
C LEU A 595 -2.42 15.54 -30.58
N ASN A 596 -2.46 14.79 -29.48
CA ASN A 596 -1.51 13.72 -29.21
C ASN A 596 -1.56 12.61 -30.25
N ILE A 597 -2.75 12.24 -30.74
CA ILE A 597 -2.92 11.28 -31.84
C ILE A 597 -2.29 11.83 -33.13
N PHE A 598 -2.61 13.07 -33.50
CA PHE A 598 -2.04 13.75 -34.67
C PHE A 598 -0.49 13.76 -34.65
N LEU A 599 0.10 14.11 -33.52
CA LEU A 599 1.55 14.17 -33.34
C LEU A 599 2.22 12.80 -33.51
N LYS A 600 1.54 11.72 -33.07
CA LYS A 600 2.02 10.34 -33.21
C LYS A 600 1.83 9.82 -34.64
N GLU A 601 0.69 10.09 -35.28
CA GLU A 601 0.41 9.66 -36.67
C GLU A 601 1.39 10.25 -37.70
N HIS A 602 1.81 11.50 -37.51
CA HIS A 602 2.73 12.19 -38.42
C HIS A 602 4.21 12.07 -38.00
N ASN A 603 4.55 11.18 -37.06
CA ASN A 603 5.92 10.94 -36.55
C ASN A 603 6.63 12.22 -36.04
N LEU A 604 5.87 13.17 -35.48
CA LEU A 604 6.42 14.36 -34.84
C LEU A 604 6.83 14.06 -33.38
N TRP A 605 6.13 13.14 -32.72
CA TRP A 605 6.39 12.75 -31.34
C TRP A 605 7.82 12.26 -31.09
N SER A 606 8.39 11.49 -32.03
CA SER A 606 9.76 10.97 -31.93
C SER A 606 10.83 12.04 -32.13
N LYS A 607 10.46 13.24 -32.58
CA LYS A 607 11.35 14.38 -32.80
C LYS A 607 11.38 15.36 -31.63
N PHE A 608 10.60 15.12 -30.57
CA PHE A 608 10.62 15.97 -29.38
C PHE A 608 11.98 15.93 -28.68
N CYS A 609 12.50 17.11 -28.38
CA CYS A 609 13.76 17.31 -27.68
C CYS A 609 13.46 17.78 -26.26
N ALA A 610 13.71 19.06 -25.99
CA ALA A 610 13.56 19.64 -24.66
C ALA A 610 13.16 21.11 -24.74
N VAL A 611 12.53 21.59 -23.69
CA VAL A 611 11.98 22.94 -23.58
C VAL A 611 12.33 23.50 -22.20
N THR A 612 12.66 24.79 -22.17
CA THR A 612 12.85 25.54 -20.95
C THR A 612 11.49 25.86 -20.32
N CYS A 613 11.06 25.04 -19.36
CA CYS A 613 9.85 25.27 -18.57
C CYS A 613 10.23 25.67 -17.14
N ARG A 614 9.78 26.85 -16.68
CA ARG A 614 10.03 27.36 -15.31
C ARG A 614 11.51 27.42 -14.90
N GLY A 615 12.41 27.65 -15.87
CA GLY A 615 13.86 27.71 -15.62
C GLY A 615 14.56 26.36 -15.54
N THR A 616 13.85 25.26 -15.81
CA THR A 616 14.39 23.90 -15.93
C THR A 616 14.21 23.36 -17.35
N ILE A 617 15.19 22.60 -17.84
CA ILE A 617 15.13 21.95 -19.15
C ILE A 617 14.36 20.64 -18.98
N MET A 618 13.15 20.58 -19.54
CA MET A 618 12.25 19.42 -19.44
C MET A 618 11.94 18.86 -20.82
N SER A 619 11.66 17.55 -20.91
CA SER A 619 11.11 16.97 -22.14
C SER A 619 9.79 17.62 -22.53
N THR A 620 9.60 17.94 -23.82
CA THR A 620 8.35 18.46 -24.38
C THR A 620 7.16 17.54 -24.06
N SER A 621 7.38 16.22 -24.07
CA SER A 621 6.33 15.23 -23.76
C SER A 621 5.79 15.37 -22.33
N HIS A 622 6.66 15.68 -21.37
CA HIS A 622 6.26 15.90 -19.98
C HIS A 622 5.46 17.19 -19.81
N VAL A 623 5.86 18.27 -20.49
CA VAL A 623 5.13 19.55 -20.46
C VAL A 623 3.73 19.41 -21.09
N LEU A 624 3.60 18.64 -22.17
CA LEU A 624 2.29 18.28 -22.74
C LEU A 624 1.42 17.51 -21.74
N GLY A 625 2.02 16.57 -20.99
CA GLY A 625 1.33 15.86 -19.91
C GLY A 625 0.80 16.80 -18.83
N GLU A 626 1.55 17.85 -18.46
CA GLU A 626 1.10 18.84 -17.47
C GLU A 626 -0.15 19.61 -17.92
N TYR A 627 -0.34 19.85 -19.22
CA TYR A 627 -1.55 20.50 -19.71
C TYR A 627 -2.79 19.61 -19.52
N SER A 628 -2.68 18.31 -19.78
CA SER A 628 -3.76 17.37 -19.45
C SER A 628 -4.02 17.29 -17.95
N GLU A 629 -2.97 17.26 -17.12
CA GLU A 629 -3.11 17.28 -15.66
C GLU A 629 -3.89 18.51 -15.17
N LYS A 630 -3.67 19.68 -15.78
CA LYS A 630 -4.39 20.91 -15.43
C LYS A 630 -5.87 20.88 -15.82
N VAL A 631 -6.22 20.23 -16.92
CA VAL A 631 -7.63 20.02 -17.29
C VAL A 631 -8.32 19.09 -16.28
N VAL A 632 -7.65 18.01 -15.87
CA VAL A 632 -8.14 17.12 -14.80
C VAL A 632 -8.30 17.89 -13.48
N ALA A 633 -7.32 18.71 -13.10
CA ALA A 633 -7.41 19.54 -11.90
C ALA A 633 -8.61 20.51 -11.94
N ALA A 634 -8.88 21.13 -13.09
CA ALA A 634 -10.02 22.01 -13.28
C ALA A 634 -11.37 21.26 -13.21
N LEU A 635 -11.45 20.06 -13.78
CA LEU A 635 -12.66 19.22 -13.73
C LEU A 635 -12.97 18.79 -12.29
N THR A 636 -11.95 18.34 -11.54
CA THR A 636 -12.10 17.97 -10.13
C THR A 636 -12.49 19.18 -9.27
N LEU A 637 -11.90 20.35 -9.53
CA LEU A 637 -12.26 21.59 -8.85
C LEU A 637 -13.74 21.95 -9.08
N TYR A 638 -14.22 21.82 -10.31
CA TYR A 638 -15.63 22.06 -10.64
C TYR A 638 -16.56 21.12 -9.88
N ASN A 639 -16.23 19.84 -9.78
CA ASN A 639 -17.03 18.87 -9.05
C ASN A 639 -17.09 19.18 -7.54
N LEU A 640 -15.97 19.63 -6.96
CA LEU A 640 -15.88 20.04 -5.56
C LEU A 640 -16.66 21.32 -5.25
N GLN A 641 -16.88 22.17 -6.25
CA GLN A 641 -17.62 23.43 -6.12
C GLN A 641 -19.07 23.20 -5.67
N ASN A 642 -19.67 22.06 -6.01
CA ASN A 642 -21.01 21.70 -5.52
C ASN A 642 -21.07 21.55 -4.00
N ARG A 643 -19.95 21.14 -3.36
CA ARG A 643 -19.86 20.89 -1.91
C ARG A 643 -19.26 22.06 -1.14
N TYR A 644 -18.32 22.80 -1.73
CA TYR A 644 -17.57 23.87 -1.07
C TYR A 644 -17.67 25.22 -1.82
N ALA A 645 -18.87 25.55 -2.33
CA ALA A 645 -19.11 26.73 -3.16
C ALA A 645 -18.60 28.04 -2.53
N GLU A 646 -18.89 28.29 -1.25
CA GLU A 646 -18.51 29.53 -0.57
C GLU A 646 -17.00 29.78 -0.56
N ILE A 647 -16.20 28.73 -0.37
CA ILE A 647 -14.74 28.82 -0.34
C ILE A 647 -14.20 28.94 -1.76
N ILE A 648 -14.67 28.07 -2.66
CA ILE A 648 -14.16 27.98 -4.03
C ILE A 648 -14.49 29.26 -4.82
N ASP A 649 -15.72 29.77 -4.74
CA ASP A 649 -16.12 31.00 -5.43
C ASP A 649 -15.32 32.22 -4.95
N ALA A 650 -15.15 32.37 -3.64
CA ALA A 650 -14.38 33.48 -3.08
C ALA A 650 -12.92 33.44 -3.52
N VAL A 651 -12.31 32.25 -3.56
CA VAL A 651 -10.93 32.07 -4.04
C VAL A 651 -10.83 32.33 -5.55
N ILE A 652 -11.81 31.91 -6.36
CA ILE A 652 -11.85 32.21 -7.80
C ILE A 652 -11.86 33.73 -8.02
N ASP A 653 -12.73 34.47 -7.33
CA ASP A 653 -12.82 35.92 -7.44
C ASP A 653 -11.50 36.61 -7.06
N GLN A 654 -10.85 36.15 -6.00
CA GLN A 654 -9.55 36.67 -5.57
C GLN A 654 -8.43 36.34 -6.56
N THR A 655 -8.44 35.13 -7.12
CA THR A 655 -7.47 34.71 -8.14
C THR A 655 -7.58 35.59 -9.39
N LEU A 656 -8.81 35.92 -9.82
CA LEU A 656 -9.05 36.81 -10.95
C LEU A 656 -8.65 38.27 -10.66
N LYS A 657 -8.88 38.75 -9.44
CA LYS A 657 -8.43 40.09 -8.98
C LYS A 657 -6.91 40.19 -8.96
N GLN A 658 -6.21 39.17 -8.47
CA GLN A 658 -4.74 39.12 -8.44
C GLN A 658 -4.13 39.12 -9.86
N LYS A 659 -4.86 38.61 -10.86
CA LYS A 659 -4.47 38.67 -12.27
C LYS A 659 -4.85 39.97 -12.98
N GLU A 660 -5.55 40.89 -12.32
CA GLU A 660 -6.09 42.12 -12.93
C GLU A 660 -7.02 41.85 -14.14
N VAL A 661 -7.73 40.71 -14.13
CA VAL A 661 -8.67 40.35 -15.22
C VAL A 661 -10.03 41.00 -14.98
N HIS A 662 -10.48 41.84 -15.90
CA HIS A 662 -11.81 42.42 -15.87
C HIS A 662 -12.87 41.38 -16.26
N VAL A 663 -13.78 41.10 -15.33
CA VAL A 663 -14.98 40.29 -15.59
C VAL A 663 -16.06 41.23 -16.13
N SER A 664 -16.48 41.02 -17.38
CA SER A 664 -17.58 41.76 -17.99
C SER A 664 -18.91 41.47 -17.27
N ASP A 665 -19.84 42.43 -17.24
CA ASP A 665 -21.16 42.26 -16.58
C ASP A 665 -21.99 41.09 -17.16
N GLU A 666 -21.67 40.62 -18.38
CA GLU A 666 -22.35 39.52 -19.07
C GLU A 666 -21.81 38.12 -18.71
N LEU A 667 -20.61 38.03 -18.14
CA LEU A 667 -19.92 36.77 -17.83
C LEU A 667 -19.74 36.60 -16.33
N THR A 668 -19.81 35.36 -15.85
CA THR A 668 -19.51 35.07 -14.44
C THR A 668 -18.01 34.89 -14.23
N ALA A 669 -17.52 35.12 -13.01
CA ALA A 669 -16.14 34.81 -12.63
C ALA A 669 -15.77 33.34 -12.91
N ARG A 670 -16.74 32.43 -12.75
CA ARG A 670 -16.60 31.00 -13.09
C ARG A 670 -16.33 30.79 -14.58
N ASP A 671 -17.10 31.46 -15.45
CA ASP A 671 -16.93 31.38 -16.90
C ASP A 671 -15.52 31.82 -17.33
N VAL A 672 -15.00 32.89 -16.73
CA VAL A 672 -13.66 33.42 -17.03
C VAL A 672 -12.55 32.51 -16.49
N PHE A 673 -12.72 31.97 -15.28
CA PHE A 673 -11.74 31.10 -14.64
C PHE A 673 -11.57 29.76 -15.36
N TYR A 674 -12.67 29.03 -15.63
CA TYR A 674 -12.60 27.72 -16.32
C TYR A 674 -12.30 27.84 -17.82
N ARG A 675 -12.30 29.06 -18.37
CA ARG A 675 -11.76 29.31 -19.71
C ARG A 675 -10.24 29.17 -19.74
N GLU A 676 -9.50 29.72 -18.78
CA GLU A 676 -8.02 29.72 -18.75
C GLU A 676 -7.42 28.57 -17.90
N VAL A 677 -7.65 27.33 -18.34
CA VAL A 677 -7.23 26.12 -17.61
C VAL A 677 -5.71 26.05 -17.39
N SER A 678 -4.90 26.64 -18.29
CA SER A 678 -3.44 26.66 -18.17
C SER A 678 -2.96 27.30 -16.85
N THR A 679 -3.80 28.13 -16.23
CA THR A 679 -3.53 28.90 -15.02
C THR A 679 -4.19 28.35 -13.75
N VAL A 680 -4.85 27.19 -13.81
CA VAL A 680 -5.58 26.58 -12.67
C VAL A 680 -4.72 26.42 -11.41
N HIS A 681 -3.41 26.21 -11.57
CA HIS A 681 -2.45 26.12 -10.46
C HIS A 681 -2.42 27.36 -9.54
N LEU A 682 -2.76 28.54 -10.06
CA LEU A 682 -2.81 29.77 -9.27
C LEU A 682 -3.94 29.74 -8.23
N PHE A 683 -5.06 29.08 -8.53
CA PHE A 683 -6.15 28.90 -7.56
C PHE A 683 -5.67 28.20 -6.29
N LEU A 684 -4.82 27.17 -6.43
CA LEU A 684 -4.29 26.43 -5.28
C LEU A 684 -3.33 27.29 -4.44
N LEU A 685 -2.58 28.21 -5.07
CA LEU A 685 -1.76 29.19 -4.35
C LEU A 685 -2.65 30.14 -3.54
N THR A 686 -3.64 30.76 -4.18
CA THR A 686 -4.58 31.68 -3.53
C THR A 686 -5.40 30.99 -2.43
N LEU A 687 -5.76 29.71 -2.61
CA LEU A 687 -6.44 28.91 -1.59
C LEU A 687 -5.59 28.78 -0.31
N VAL A 688 -4.28 28.52 -0.44
CA VAL A 688 -3.38 28.42 0.70
C VAL A 688 -3.03 29.78 1.29
N GLU A 689 -2.94 30.84 0.48
CA GLU A 689 -2.81 32.22 0.98
C GLU A 689 -4.01 32.58 1.87
N ASN A 690 -5.23 32.23 1.46
CA ASN A 690 -6.44 32.42 2.29
C ASN A 690 -6.41 31.58 3.57
N ALA A 691 -5.87 30.36 3.50
CA ALA A 691 -5.61 29.55 4.69
C ALA A 691 -4.67 30.27 5.67
N CYS A 692 -3.59 30.89 5.18
CA CYS A 692 -2.66 31.69 5.99
C CYS A 692 -3.37 32.86 6.66
N GLU A 693 -4.14 33.64 5.90
CA GLU A 693 -4.84 34.82 6.42
C GLU A 693 -5.85 34.44 7.51
N VAL A 694 -6.62 33.36 7.28
CA VAL A 694 -7.58 32.87 8.28
C VAL A 694 -6.87 32.28 9.50
N ALA A 695 -5.75 31.58 9.33
CA ALA A 695 -4.97 31.04 10.44
C ALA A 695 -4.34 32.12 11.32
N GLN A 696 -4.04 33.30 10.76
CA GLN A 696 -3.48 34.45 11.47
C GLN A 696 -4.56 35.42 11.99
N SER A 697 -5.83 35.19 11.65
CA SER A 697 -6.94 36.02 12.09
C SER A 697 -7.32 35.80 13.55
N GLU A 698 -8.06 36.74 14.15
CA GLU A 698 -8.57 36.63 15.53
C GLU A 698 -9.77 35.66 15.68
N ARG A 699 -9.98 34.76 14.71
CA ARG A 699 -11.09 33.80 14.74
C ARG A 699 -10.87 32.74 15.84
N PRO A 700 -11.95 32.15 16.38
CA PRO A 700 -11.84 31.04 17.32
C PRO A 700 -11.03 29.87 16.74
N LEU A 701 -10.12 29.31 17.53
CA LEU A 701 -9.20 28.24 17.10
C LEU A 701 -9.91 27.01 16.52
N GLN A 702 -11.12 26.70 17.01
CA GLN A 702 -11.94 25.60 16.48
C GLN A 702 -12.44 25.87 15.06
N GLN A 703 -12.84 27.10 14.76
CA GLN A 703 -13.27 27.49 13.40
C GLN A 703 -12.08 27.52 12.45
N VAL A 704 -10.91 27.95 12.93
CA VAL A 704 -9.64 27.89 12.16
C VAL A 704 -9.29 26.43 11.83
N GLY A 705 -9.38 25.52 12.81
CA GLY A 705 -9.15 24.09 12.59
C GLY A 705 -10.08 23.48 11.55
N GLN A 706 -11.39 23.75 11.64
CA GLN A 706 -12.37 23.27 10.65
C GLN A 706 -12.13 23.83 9.24
N TYR A 707 -11.73 25.10 9.14
CA TYR A 707 -11.41 25.71 7.86
C TYR A 707 -10.14 25.09 7.23
N ILE A 708 -9.11 24.81 8.05
CA ILE A 708 -7.91 24.09 7.61
C ILE A 708 -8.26 22.69 7.09
N VAL A 709 -9.13 21.95 7.78
CA VAL A 709 -9.61 20.63 7.32
C VAL A 709 -10.25 20.75 5.93
N GLN A 710 -11.16 21.72 5.74
CA GLN A 710 -11.84 21.91 4.46
C GLN A 710 -10.87 22.25 3.32
N ILE A 711 -9.89 23.13 3.58
CA ILE A 711 -8.88 23.50 2.57
C ILE A 711 -7.99 22.30 2.24
N ASN A 712 -7.54 21.55 3.24
CA ASN A 712 -6.76 20.33 3.04
C ASN A 712 -7.55 19.32 2.20
N THR A 713 -8.84 19.11 2.49
CA THR A 713 -9.70 18.22 1.69
C THR A 713 -9.76 18.65 0.22
N ILE A 714 -9.98 19.94 -0.06
CA ILE A 714 -10.04 20.46 -1.44
C ILE A 714 -8.69 20.27 -2.15
N LEU A 715 -7.60 20.68 -1.50
CA LEU A 715 -6.25 20.60 -2.03
C LEU A 715 -5.82 19.16 -2.31
N LEU A 716 -6.01 18.25 -1.35
CA LEU A 716 -5.65 16.84 -1.47
C LEU A 716 -6.47 16.15 -2.56
N THR A 717 -7.78 16.38 -2.63
CA THR A 717 -8.64 15.75 -3.64
C THR A 717 -8.22 16.11 -5.06
N ILE A 718 -7.91 17.40 -5.32
CA ILE A 718 -7.43 17.85 -6.62
C ILE A 718 -6.09 17.20 -6.97
N LEU A 719 -5.14 17.20 -6.02
CA LEU A 719 -3.80 16.67 -6.27
C LEU A 719 -3.77 15.15 -6.41
N TYR A 720 -4.62 14.41 -5.70
CA TYR A 720 -4.71 12.96 -5.85
C TYR A 720 -5.22 12.56 -7.23
N GLU A 721 -6.26 13.22 -7.76
CA GLU A 721 -6.72 12.95 -9.13
C GLU A 721 -5.66 13.30 -10.19
N VAL A 722 -4.87 14.36 -9.97
CA VAL A 722 -3.73 14.71 -10.83
C VAL A 722 -2.64 13.63 -10.79
N VAL A 723 -2.24 13.17 -9.60
CA VAL A 723 -1.21 12.13 -9.44
C VAL A 723 -1.69 10.79 -10.02
N LYS A 724 -2.96 10.44 -9.81
CA LYS A 724 -3.60 9.25 -10.38
C LYS A 724 -3.59 9.27 -11.91
N TYR A 725 -3.96 10.41 -12.50
CA TYR A 725 -3.89 10.60 -13.95
C TYR A 725 -2.46 10.48 -14.49
N ARG A 726 -1.48 11.07 -13.79
CA ARG A 726 -0.06 11.00 -14.15
C ARG A 726 0.47 9.56 -14.14
N GLN A 727 0.17 8.80 -13.10
CA GLN A 727 0.58 7.39 -12.99
C GLN A 727 -0.05 6.54 -14.10
N TYR A 728 -1.34 6.74 -14.38
CA TYR A 728 -2.04 6.01 -15.44
C TYR A 728 -1.51 6.32 -16.85
N ASN A 729 -1.13 7.57 -17.11
CA ASN A 729 -0.65 8.02 -18.43
C ASN A 729 0.88 8.09 -18.56
N ALA A 730 1.65 7.54 -17.61
CA ALA A 730 3.10 7.61 -17.63
C ALA A 730 3.70 7.07 -18.93
N GLU A 731 3.19 5.94 -19.45
CA GLU A 731 3.63 5.35 -20.72
C GLU A 731 3.27 6.19 -21.95
N ARG A 732 2.23 7.05 -21.85
CA ARG A 732 1.74 7.86 -22.96
C ARG A 732 2.65 9.06 -23.24
N PHE A 733 3.29 9.59 -22.21
CA PHE A 733 4.11 10.81 -22.20
C PHE A 733 5.62 10.55 -22.10
N VAL A 734 6.08 9.35 -22.49
CA VAL A 734 7.50 8.96 -22.44
C VAL A 734 8.36 9.85 -23.35
N PRO A 735 9.47 10.41 -22.83
CA PRO A 735 10.42 11.18 -23.62
C PRO A 735 11.07 10.37 -24.77
N ALA A 736 11.48 11.05 -25.84
CA ALA A 736 12.25 10.41 -26.92
C ALA A 736 13.65 9.99 -26.43
N LYS A 737 14.22 8.92 -27.00
CA LYS A 737 15.46 8.24 -26.53
C LYS A 737 16.71 9.11 -26.36
N PHE A 738 16.71 10.34 -26.89
CA PHE A 738 17.85 11.26 -26.85
C PHE A 738 17.83 12.23 -25.65
N SER A 739 16.80 12.17 -24.79
CA SER A 739 16.53 13.15 -23.72
C SER A 739 17.10 12.78 -22.33
N ASN A 740 18.18 12.00 -22.27
CA ASN A 740 18.79 11.55 -21.01
C ASN A 740 19.34 12.70 -20.13
N GLU A 741 19.46 13.91 -20.66
CA GLU A 741 19.91 15.11 -19.92
C GLU A 741 18.73 16.01 -19.46
N THR A 742 17.48 15.61 -19.70
CA THR A 742 16.31 16.41 -19.31
C THR A 742 15.88 16.13 -17.88
N GLU A 743 15.63 17.20 -17.11
CA GLU A 743 15.11 17.10 -15.76
C GLU A 743 13.59 16.87 -15.81
N TYR A 744 13.05 16.04 -14.92
CA TYR A 744 11.60 15.94 -14.72
C TYR A 744 11.22 16.66 -13.43
N LEU A 745 10.63 17.84 -13.56
CA LEU A 745 10.15 18.64 -12.44
C LEU A 745 8.66 18.97 -12.61
N PRO A 746 7.74 18.13 -12.10
CA PRO A 746 6.32 18.36 -12.25
C PRO A 746 5.90 19.65 -11.54
N TRP A 747 4.90 20.35 -12.07
CA TRP A 747 4.38 21.59 -11.47
C TRP A 747 3.92 21.43 -9.99
N THR A 748 3.55 20.21 -9.57
CA THR A 748 3.23 19.89 -8.17
C THR A 748 4.44 19.93 -7.22
N ALA A 749 5.65 19.74 -7.75
CA ALA A 749 6.92 19.77 -6.99
C ALA A 749 7.81 20.97 -7.32
N ALA A 750 7.46 21.75 -8.35
CA ALA A 750 8.22 22.92 -8.78
C ALA A 750 8.18 24.06 -7.74
N PRO A 751 9.28 24.81 -7.54
CA PRO A 751 9.31 26.00 -6.70
C PRO A 751 8.80 27.24 -7.46
N GLY A 752 8.49 28.31 -6.71
CA GLY A 752 8.13 29.62 -7.27
C GLY A 752 6.63 29.80 -7.55
N LYS A 753 6.26 30.90 -8.23
CA LYS A 753 4.86 31.29 -8.49
C LYS A 753 4.10 30.38 -9.46
N HIS A 754 4.82 29.54 -10.19
CA HIS A 754 4.25 28.61 -11.17
C HIS A 754 4.31 27.15 -10.73
N GLY A 755 4.68 26.91 -9.46
CA GLY A 755 4.78 25.58 -8.88
C GLY A 755 4.21 25.53 -7.47
N LEU A 756 3.86 24.32 -7.01
CA LEU A 756 3.15 24.14 -5.74
C LEU A 756 4.03 23.81 -4.54
N ARG A 757 5.36 23.64 -4.69
CA ARG A 757 6.22 23.22 -3.56
C ARG A 757 6.09 24.15 -2.34
N ASN A 758 6.16 25.46 -2.57
CA ASN A 758 6.09 26.44 -1.49
C ASN A 758 4.69 26.49 -0.87
N CYS A 759 3.65 26.29 -1.69
CA CYS A 759 2.25 26.21 -1.28
C CYS A 759 2.02 25.00 -0.37
N LEU A 760 2.46 23.80 -0.78
CA LEU A 760 2.31 22.59 0.01
C LEU A 760 3.10 22.64 1.33
N ASN A 761 4.34 23.13 1.31
CA ASN A 761 5.12 23.32 2.55
C ASN A 761 4.45 24.32 3.50
N THR A 762 3.88 25.39 2.95
CA THR A 762 3.13 26.38 3.76
C THR A 762 1.89 25.74 4.37
N MET A 763 1.12 24.98 3.60
CA MET A 763 -0.09 24.30 4.09
C MET A 763 0.24 23.23 5.15
N GLN A 764 1.33 22.48 4.96
CA GLN A 764 1.87 21.56 5.96
C GLN A 764 2.21 22.29 7.26
N SER A 765 2.91 23.42 7.18
CA SER A 765 3.29 24.19 8.37
C SER A 765 2.08 24.74 9.11
N ILE A 766 1.06 25.19 8.38
CA ILE A 766 -0.20 25.70 8.96
C ILE A 766 -1.00 24.59 9.62
N THR A 767 -1.09 23.43 8.97
CA THR A 767 -1.76 22.24 9.50
C THR A 767 -1.14 21.81 10.83
N VAL A 768 0.19 21.82 10.93
CA VAL A 768 0.90 21.50 12.19
C VAL A 768 0.68 22.59 13.24
N LYS A 769 0.98 23.87 12.93
CA LYS A 769 1.04 24.96 13.92
C LYS A 769 -0.32 25.48 14.38
N TYR A 770 -1.31 25.52 13.49
CA TYR A 770 -2.62 26.14 13.78
C TYR A 770 -3.73 25.10 13.79
N GLY A 771 -3.62 24.02 13.01
CA GLY A 771 -4.55 22.90 13.03
C GLY A 771 -4.35 22.01 14.26
N ILE A 772 -3.25 21.26 14.29
CA ILE A 772 -2.99 20.22 15.29
C ILE A 772 -2.74 20.80 16.68
N THR A 773 -1.82 21.75 16.80
CA THR A 773 -1.50 22.35 18.11
C THR A 773 -2.53 23.40 18.56
N GLY A 774 -3.33 23.95 17.64
CA GLY A 774 -4.32 24.99 17.94
C GLY A 774 -5.70 24.46 18.36
N THR A 775 -6.07 23.24 17.95
CA THR A 775 -7.38 22.67 18.28
C THR A 775 -7.34 21.84 19.57
N GLY A 776 -8.47 21.76 20.28
CA GLY A 776 -8.66 20.87 21.44
C GLY A 776 -9.51 19.63 21.14
N ASP A 777 -10.08 19.56 19.93
CA ASP A 777 -11.02 18.51 19.52
C ASP A 777 -10.27 17.30 18.95
N SER A 778 -10.45 16.14 19.57
CA SER A 778 -9.77 14.89 19.18
C SER A 778 -10.18 14.41 17.78
N ALA A 779 -11.43 14.61 17.37
CA ALA A 779 -11.90 14.17 16.07
C ALA A 779 -11.27 14.98 14.93
N ILE A 780 -11.23 16.31 15.09
CA ILE A 780 -10.58 17.22 14.13
C ILE A 780 -9.08 16.96 14.08
N LYS A 781 -8.44 16.67 15.23
CA LYS A 781 -7.01 16.33 15.26
C LYS A 781 -6.68 15.06 14.48
N ASN A 782 -7.47 13.99 14.66
CA ASN A 782 -7.26 12.73 13.94
C ASN A 782 -7.38 12.93 12.42
N GLU A 783 -8.42 13.63 11.97
CA GLU A 783 -8.58 14.00 10.56
C GLU A 783 -7.38 14.84 10.05
N LEU A 784 -6.92 15.83 10.83
CA LEU A 784 -5.76 16.63 10.46
C LEU A 784 -4.45 15.82 10.43
N TYR A 785 -4.31 14.76 11.24
CA TYR A 785 -3.15 13.87 11.16
C TYR A 785 -3.16 13.04 9.87
N GLU A 786 -4.31 12.48 9.48
CA GLU A 786 -4.45 11.74 8.22
C GLU A 786 -4.18 12.67 7.01
N GLN A 787 -4.71 13.89 7.05
CA GLN A 787 -4.45 14.91 6.03
C GLN A 787 -2.99 15.38 6.03
N LEU A 788 -2.35 15.52 7.19
CA LEU A 788 -0.94 15.87 7.29
C LEU A 788 -0.05 14.79 6.66
N VAL A 789 -0.34 13.52 6.94
CA VAL A 789 0.36 12.38 6.33
C VAL A 789 0.23 12.43 4.81
N SER A 790 -1.00 12.67 4.33
CA SER A 790 -1.34 12.82 2.91
C SER A 790 -0.57 13.98 2.24
N LEU A 791 -0.46 15.13 2.91
CA LEU A 791 0.31 16.28 2.42
C LEU A 791 1.81 15.99 2.37
N ILE A 792 2.36 15.37 3.42
CA ILE A 792 3.78 14.99 3.46
C ILE A 792 4.09 14.00 2.33
N ASP A 793 3.18 13.05 2.08
CA ASP A 793 3.30 12.08 1.00
C ASP A 793 3.43 12.77 -0.37
N LEU A 794 2.53 13.71 -0.70
CA LEU A 794 2.57 14.44 -1.96
C LEU A 794 3.86 15.27 -2.13
N ILE A 795 4.34 15.91 -1.05
CA ILE A 795 5.59 16.71 -1.07
C ILE A 795 6.81 15.81 -1.34
N LEU A 796 6.88 14.65 -0.68
CA LEU A 796 8.01 13.74 -0.78
C LEU A 796 8.01 12.97 -2.10
N ASP A 797 6.84 12.52 -2.58
CA ASP A 797 6.68 11.83 -3.86
C ASP A 797 7.12 12.72 -5.04
N GLY A 798 6.65 13.97 -5.06
CA GLY A 798 7.01 14.92 -6.10
C GLY A 798 8.52 15.21 -6.16
N LYS A 799 9.19 15.29 -5.01
CA LYS A 799 10.65 15.48 -4.96
C LYS A 799 11.42 14.22 -5.32
N LYS A 800 10.93 13.04 -4.93
CA LYS A 800 11.52 11.76 -5.32
C LYS A 800 11.53 11.60 -6.84
N CYS A 801 10.42 11.92 -7.51
CA CYS A 801 10.33 11.93 -8.97
C CYS A 801 11.39 12.85 -9.61
N HIS A 802 11.61 14.03 -9.03
CA HIS A 802 12.65 14.95 -9.50
C HIS A 802 14.06 14.39 -9.29
N LEU A 803 14.36 13.84 -8.11
CA LEU A 803 15.65 13.22 -7.80
C LEU A 803 15.98 12.05 -8.71
N GLU A 804 15.01 11.19 -9.03
CA GLU A 804 15.20 10.06 -9.93
C GLU A 804 15.56 10.51 -11.34
N SER A 805 15.00 11.63 -11.81
CA SER A 805 15.31 12.19 -13.14
C SER A 805 16.73 12.76 -13.27
N ILE A 806 17.29 13.27 -12.17
CA ILE A 806 18.62 13.89 -12.17
C ILE A 806 19.72 12.92 -11.72
N ARG A 807 19.42 11.62 -11.59
CA ARG A 807 20.35 10.61 -11.10
C ARG A 807 21.58 10.52 -12.02
N GLY A 808 22.77 10.71 -11.46
CA GLY A 808 24.03 10.72 -12.20
C GLY A 808 24.51 12.11 -12.63
N THR A 809 23.77 13.18 -12.32
CA THR A 809 24.22 14.58 -12.50
C THR A 809 24.95 15.12 -11.26
N GLU A 810 25.77 16.16 -11.44
CA GLU A 810 26.46 16.85 -10.32
C GLU A 810 25.48 17.45 -9.30
N LYS A 811 24.26 17.79 -9.72
CA LYS A 811 23.21 18.35 -8.85
C LYS A 811 22.61 17.30 -7.90
N PHE A 812 22.72 16.01 -8.24
CA PHE A 812 22.05 14.92 -7.51
C PHE A 812 22.47 14.86 -6.04
N GLU A 813 23.77 14.91 -5.73
CA GLU A 813 24.24 14.78 -4.35
C GLU A 813 23.78 15.93 -3.45
N VAL A 814 23.75 17.15 -3.99
CA VAL A 814 23.32 18.35 -3.24
C VAL A 814 21.82 18.28 -2.97
N LEU A 815 21.02 17.95 -3.98
CA LEU A 815 19.57 17.84 -3.85
C LEU A 815 19.14 16.64 -3.02
N LEU A 816 19.89 15.52 -3.05
CA LEU A 816 19.66 14.37 -2.20
C LEU A 816 19.83 14.72 -0.72
N LYS A 817 20.91 15.42 -0.35
CA LYS A 817 21.12 15.89 1.04
C LYS A 817 20.02 16.84 1.50
N GLN A 818 19.58 17.74 0.63
CA GLN A 818 18.44 18.63 0.93
C GLN A 818 17.16 17.82 1.15
N TYR A 819 16.89 16.85 0.29
CA TYR A 819 15.73 15.96 0.40
C TYR A 819 15.74 15.14 1.68
N GLU A 820 16.87 14.54 2.06
CA GLU A 820 17.01 13.77 3.30
C GLU A 820 16.74 14.65 4.54
N THR A 821 17.26 15.89 4.53
CA THR A 821 17.03 16.86 5.60
C THR A 821 15.56 17.28 5.67
N GLU A 822 14.95 17.59 4.53
CA GLU A 822 13.53 17.95 4.48
C GLU A 822 12.62 16.78 4.85
N ARG A 823 12.95 15.55 4.43
CA ARG A 823 12.22 14.32 4.78
C ARG A 823 12.19 14.10 6.29
N ALA A 824 13.35 14.17 6.94
CA ALA A 824 13.42 14.07 8.40
C ALA A 824 12.62 15.20 9.08
N ASN A 825 12.74 16.44 8.60
CA ASN A 825 12.02 17.58 9.16
C ASN A 825 10.49 17.50 8.99
N LEU A 826 10.00 16.90 7.91
CA LEU A 826 8.57 16.72 7.65
C LEU A 826 7.96 15.60 8.51
N ILE A 827 8.71 14.53 8.78
CA ILE A 827 8.26 13.38 9.59
C ILE A 827 8.38 13.67 11.10
N GLN A 828 9.37 14.45 11.52
CA GLN A 828 9.65 14.74 12.94
C GLN A 828 8.45 15.26 13.76
N PRO A 829 7.55 16.14 13.23
CA PRO A 829 6.35 16.57 13.94
C PRO A 829 5.43 15.40 14.34
N LEU A 830 5.25 14.40 13.47
CA LEU A 830 4.42 13.22 13.76
C LEU A 830 5.01 12.39 14.91
N ILE A 831 6.35 12.27 14.95
CA ILE A 831 7.06 11.56 16.04
C ILE A 831 6.89 12.31 17.38
N LYS A 832 6.90 13.65 17.35
CA LYS A 832 6.73 14.48 18.56
C LYS A 832 5.32 14.40 19.13
N GLU A 833 4.31 14.26 18.28
CA GLU A 833 2.90 14.13 18.65
C GLU A 833 2.46 12.66 18.86
N GLU A 834 3.42 11.74 19.04
CA GLU A 834 3.21 10.30 19.32
C GLU A 834 2.43 9.52 18.24
N GLN A 835 2.34 10.06 17.02
CA GLN A 835 1.73 9.39 15.86
C GLN A 835 2.70 8.41 15.19
N TYR A 836 3.14 7.39 15.94
CA TYR A 836 4.22 6.50 15.53
C TYR A 836 3.93 5.66 14.29
N ASP A 837 2.71 5.14 14.14
CA ASP A 837 2.36 4.30 12.98
C ASP A 837 2.30 5.11 11.68
N ASN A 838 1.70 6.30 11.74
CA ASN A 838 1.66 7.26 10.64
C ASN A 838 3.06 7.72 10.22
N ALA A 839 3.92 8.05 11.21
CA ALA A 839 5.30 8.42 10.96
C ALA A 839 6.11 7.26 10.36
N ALA A 840 5.91 6.03 10.86
CA ALA A 840 6.60 4.86 10.37
C ALA A 840 6.16 4.50 8.94
N MET A 841 4.88 4.60 8.59
CA MET A 841 4.40 4.38 7.22
C MET A 841 5.11 5.31 6.21
N LEU A 842 5.22 6.61 6.51
CA LEU A 842 5.94 7.57 5.67
C LEU A 842 7.45 7.28 5.62
N ALA A 843 8.06 7.00 6.77
CA ALA A 843 9.48 6.70 6.85
C ALA A 843 9.84 5.38 6.13
N GLU A 844 8.95 4.38 6.14
CA GLU A 844 9.11 3.14 5.35
C GLU A 844 9.00 3.43 3.85
N LYS A 845 7.98 4.19 3.41
CA LYS A 845 7.74 4.52 2.00
C LYS A 845 8.91 5.29 1.37
N TYR A 846 9.49 6.23 2.12
CA TYR A 846 10.59 7.10 1.65
C TYR A 846 11.96 6.70 2.18
N CYS A 847 12.09 5.53 2.82
CA CYS A 847 13.35 4.98 3.32
C CYS A 847 14.09 5.95 4.26
N ASP A 848 13.37 6.55 5.21
CA ASP A 848 13.94 7.44 6.23
C ASP A 848 14.40 6.66 7.46
N PHE A 849 15.59 6.06 7.35
CA PHE A 849 16.14 5.19 8.39
C PHE A 849 16.31 5.85 9.76
N PRO A 850 16.77 7.13 9.89
CA PRO A 850 16.86 7.77 11.20
C PRO A 850 15.54 7.80 11.97
N SER A 851 14.44 8.14 11.28
CA SER A 851 13.10 8.18 11.87
C SER A 851 12.60 6.79 12.25
N LEU A 852 12.82 5.77 11.41
CA LEU A 852 12.44 4.38 11.73
C LEU A 852 13.13 3.86 13.00
N VAL A 853 14.44 4.08 13.12
CA VAL A 853 15.21 3.68 14.31
C VAL A 853 14.73 4.45 15.53
N GLN A 854 14.52 5.77 15.41
CA GLN A 854 14.01 6.59 16.51
C GLN A 854 12.64 6.11 17.01
N ILE A 855 11.71 5.79 16.10
CA ILE A 855 10.38 5.29 16.44
C ILE A 855 10.47 3.93 17.16
N CYS A 856 11.28 3.00 16.65
CA CYS A 856 11.47 1.69 17.28
C CYS A 856 12.09 1.81 18.69
N GLU A 857 12.97 2.77 18.92
CA GLU A 857 13.57 3.02 20.23
C GLU A 857 12.59 3.67 21.20
N LEU A 858 11.77 4.63 20.75
CA LEU A 858 10.72 5.26 21.58
C LEU A 858 9.63 4.26 21.97
N THR A 859 9.25 3.37 21.06
CA THR A 859 8.23 2.33 21.28
C THR A 859 8.80 1.06 21.91
N ASN A 860 10.13 0.95 22.06
CA ASN A 860 10.87 -0.24 22.50
C ASN A 860 10.51 -1.51 21.69
N ASN A 861 10.14 -1.34 20.42
CA ASN A 861 9.69 -2.41 19.53
C ASN A 861 10.86 -3.00 18.74
N LYS A 862 11.53 -3.99 19.34
CA LYS A 862 12.74 -4.62 18.79
C LYS A 862 12.46 -5.50 17.57
N SER A 863 11.33 -6.21 17.55
CA SER A 863 10.96 -7.09 16.43
C SER A 863 10.69 -6.30 15.15
N ARG A 864 10.03 -5.13 15.25
CA ARG A 864 9.80 -4.25 14.09
C ARG A 864 11.11 -3.78 13.47
N LEU A 865 12.09 -3.46 14.30
CA LEU A 865 13.41 -3.02 13.85
C LEU A 865 14.22 -4.16 13.21
N ASP A 866 14.09 -5.40 13.70
CA ASP A 866 14.70 -6.57 13.06
C ASP A 866 14.08 -6.83 11.67
N GLY A 867 12.75 -6.70 11.56
CA GLY A 867 12.05 -6.77 10.28
C GLY A 867 12.49 -5.69 9.28
N TYR A 868 12.91 -4.50 9.73
CA TYR A 868 13.47 -3.49 8.83
C TYR A 868 14.86 -3.84 8.30
N VAL A 869 15.68 -4.55 9.08
CA VAL A 869 16.98 -5.01 8.58
C VAL A 869 16.79 -5.99 7.42
N GLU A 870 15.82 -6.91 7.53
CA GLU A 870 15.48 -7.83 6.44
C GLU A 870 14.85 -7.10 5.24
N LYS A 871 13.88 -6.22 5.50
CA LYS A 871 13.13 -5.50 4.44
C LYS A 871 14.01 -4.56 3.62
N PHE A 872 15.01 -3.91 4.23
CA PHE A 872 15.86 -2.90 3.60
C PHE A 872 17.33 -3.36 3.42
N ALA A 873 17.60 -4.66 3.38
CA ALA A 873 18.94 -5.21 3.18
C ALA A 873 19.63 -4.66 1.92
N ALA A 874 18.89 -4.51 0.81
CA ALA A 874 19.41 -3.96 -0.45
C ALA A 874 19.86 -2.49 -0.38
N GLN A 875 19.51 -1.76 0.70
CA GLN A 875 19.82 -0.35 0.90
C GLN A 875 20.80 -0.12 2.06
N ASP A 876 21.48 -1.18 2.52
CA ASP A 876 22.45 -1.16 3.62
C ASP A 876 21.89 -0.57 4.94
N PHE A 877 20.66 -0.95 5.28
CA PHE A 877 20.05 -0.55 6.56
C PHE A 877 20.85 -1.07 7.76
N ALA A 878 21.45 -2.27 7.66
CA ALA A 878 22.32 -2.83 8.68
C ALA A 878 23.53 -1.92 8.95
N GLY A 879 24.22 -1.45 7.90
CA GLY A 879 25.34 -0.51 8.01
C GLY A 879 24.93 0.83 8.61
N PHE A 880 23.75 1.34 8.23
CA PHE A 880 23.19 2.55 8.85
C PHE A 880 22.90 2.35 10.34
N LEU A 881 22.22 1.27 10.71
CA LEU A 881 21.85 0.95 12.09
C LEU A 881 23.10 0.79 12.98
N PHE A 882 24.13 0.12 12.45
CA PHE A 882 25.43 0.01 13.10
C PHE A 882 26.02 1.39 13.40
N SER A 883 26.13 2.25 12.38
CA SER A 883 26.67 3.60 12.50
C SER A 883 25.89 4.45 13.50
N TRP A 884 24.56 4.28 13.53
CA TRP A 884 23.67 4.98 14.45
C TRP A 884 23.91 4.55 15.91
N TYR A 885 24.04 3.24 16.20
CA TYR A 885 24.32 2.75 17.56
C TYR A 885 25.69 3.20 18.07
N ILE A 886 26.70 3.24 17.20
CA ILE A 886 28.04 3.73 17.53
C ILE A 886 28.00 5.23 17.87
N LYS A 887 27.38 6.05 17.00
CA LYS A 887 27.31 7.51 17.18
C LYS A 887 26.57 7.91 18.46
N ASN A 888 25.54 7.16 18.85
CA ASN A 888 24.77 7.43 20.06
C ASN A 888 25.34 6.77 21.34
N GLY A 889 26.51 6.14 21.28
CA GLY A 889 27.15 5.52 22.45
C GLY A 889 26.42 4.30 23.00
N ARG A 890 25.56 3.65 22.20
CA ARG A 890 24.68 2.54 22.61
C ARG A 890 25.23 1.16 22.19
N GLN A 891 26.54 0.99 22.28
CA GLN A 891 27.25 -0.22 21.83
C GLN A 891 26.78 -1.50 22.54
N GLY A 892 26.39 -1.42 23.81
CA GLY A 892 25.87 -2.57 24.56
C GLY A 892 24.57 -3.15 24.00
N GLN A 893 23.69 -2.30 23.44
CA GLN A 893 22.43 -2.76 22.83
C GLN A 893 22.68 -3.47 21.49
N LEU A 894 23.66 -2.99 20.72
CA LEU A 894 24.11 -3.61 19.48
C LEU A 894 24.65 -5.03 19.73
N ILE A 895 25.48 -5.19 20.76
CA ILE A 895 26.07 -6.48 21.15
C ILE A 895 24.99 -7.47 21.61
N GLU A 896 24.08 -7.01 22.48
CA GLU A 896 22.97 -7.85 22.96
C GLU A 896 22.09 -8.35 21.80
N ARG A 897 21.99 -7.56 20.74
CA ARG A 897 21.28 -7.96 19.52
C ARG A 897 22.01 -9.04 18.75
N CYS A 898 23.31 -8.85 18.50
CA CYS A 898 24.13 -9.84 17.82
C CYS A 898 24.07 -11.20 18.54
N ARG A 899 24.02 -11.19 19.88
CA ARG A 899 23.91 -12.38 20.73
C ARG A 899 22.58 -13.15 20.59
N ARG A 900 21.46 -12.46 20.33
CA ARG A 900 20.12 -13.08 20.26
C ARG A 900 19.77 -13.66 18.89
N GLY A 901 20.74 -13.73 17.98
CA GLY A 901 20.51 -14.11 16.58
C GLY A 901 20.24 -12.91 15.68
N GLY A 902 20.96 -11.80 15.90
CA GLY A 902 20.93 -10.64 15.00
C GLY A 902 21.32 -11.03 13.58
N THR A 903 20.87 -10.24 12.59
CA THR A 903 21.14 -10.48 11.17
C THR A 903 22.63 -10.59 10.87
N ALA A 904 23.00 -11.55 10.02
CA ALA A 904 24.40 -11.86 9.69
C ALA A 904 25.21 -10.63 9.20
N GLU A 905 24.56 -9.67 8.54
CA GLU A 905 25.17 -8.42 8.07
C GLU A 905 25.63 -7.51 9.23
N LEU A 906 24.87 -7.41 10.32
CA LEU A 906 25.29 -6.65 11.51
C LEU A 906 26.48 -7.32 12.20
N THR A 907 26.49 -8.66 12.20
CA THR A 907 27.56 -9.48 12.74
C THR A 907 28.85 -9.32 11.93
N GLU A 908 28.75 -9.32 10.60
CA GLU A 908 29.86 -9.04 9.69
C GLU A 908 30.43 -7.63 9.94
N LYS A 909 29.58 -6.61 10.02
CA LYS A 909 30.02 -5.23 10.32
C LYS A 909 30.64 -5.07 11.71
N LEU A 910 30.16 -5.81 12.71
CA LEU A 910 30.77 -5.85 14.04
C LEU A 910 32.16 -6.50 14.01
N SER A 911 32.36 -7.54 13.19
CA SER A 911 33.65 -8.20 13.00
C SER A 911 34.67 -7.33 12.25
N GLU A 912 34.21 -6.49 11.32
CA GLU A 912 35.06 -5.51 10.61
C GLU A 912 35.48 -4.33 11.49
N HIS A 913 34.79 -4.10 12.62
CA HIS A 913 35.02 -2.91 13.44
C HIS A 913 36.28 -3.04 14.32
N PRO A 914 37.25 -2.10 14.25
CA PRO A 914 38.55 -2.23 14.91
C PRO A 914 38.49 -2.43 16.43
N THR A 915 37.53 -1.79 17.12
CA THR A 915 37.46 -1.80 18.58
C THR A 915 36.44 -2.77 19.18
N LEU A 916 35.54 -3.32 18.36
CA LEU A 916 34.41 -4.14 18.82
C LEU A 916 34.45 -5.58 18.29
N SER A 917 35.33 -5.88 17.34
CA SER A 917 35.47 -7.21 16.74
C SER A 917 35.77 -8.31 17.77
N TRP A 918 36.48 -7.98 18.86
CA TRP A 918 36.76 -8.95 19.93
C TRP A 918 35.48 -9.47 20.62
N VAL A 919 34.43 -8.65 20.70
CA VAL A 919 33.16 -9.06 21.29
C VAL A 919 32.47 -10.07 20.40
N GLN A 920 32.50 -9.85 19.10
CA GLN A 920 31.93 -10.79 18.13
C GLN A 920 32.68 -12.12 18.16
N ALA A 921 34.02 -12.07 18.10
CA ALA A 921 34.87 -13.24 18.18
C ALA A 921 34.64 -14.06 19.47
N ALA A 922 34.40 -13.38 20.60
CA ALA A 922 34.05 -14.06 21.84
C ALA A 922 32.66 -14.72 21.82
N LEU A 923 31.70 -14.17 21.06
CA LEU A 923 30.36 -14.75 20.90
C LEU A 923 30.33 -15.92 19.91
N THR A 924 31.25 -15.96 18.94
CA THR A 924 31.38 -17.05 17.95
C THR A 924 32.36 -18.15 18.37
N ASP A 925 32.84 -18.12 19.62
CA ASP A 925 33.83 -19.05 20.18
C ASP A 925 35.22 -18.98 19.51
N GLU A 926 35.48 -17.91 18.75
CA GLU A 926 36.79 -17.60 18.17
C GLU A 926 37.68 -16.85 19.19
N LEU A 927 37.89 -17.48 20.35
CA LEU A 927 38.56 -16.87 21.51
C LEU A 927 39.99 -16.40 21.22
N GLN A 928 40.68 -17.04 20.28
CA GLN A 928 42.01 -16.63 19.84
C GLN A 928 41.98 -15.25 19.15
N LEU A 929 41.02 -15.03 18.24
CA LEU A 929 40.86 -13.74 17.56
C LEU A 929 40.43 -12.66 18.56
N ALA A 930 39.59 -13.00 19.53
CA ALA A 930 39.22 -12.11 20.61
C ALA A 930 40.44 -11.69 21.46
N ALA A 931 41.30 -12.65 21.84
CA ALA A 931 42.51 -12.38 22.61
C ALA A 931 43.49 -11.48 21.84
N ASN A 932 43.74 -11.77 20.55
CA ASN A 932 44.65 -10.99 19.71
C ASN A 932 44.15 -9.55 19.52
N THR A 933 42.87 -9.36 19.22
CA THR A 933 42.28 -8.03 19.08
C THR A 933 42.35 -7.25 20.40
N LEU A 934 42.03 -7.88 21.53
CA LEU A 934 42.15 -7.24 22.85
C LEU A 934 43.60 -6.84 23.18
N LEU A 935 44.60 -7.61 22.75
CA LEU A 935 46.01 -7.26 22.91
C LEU A 935 46.39 -6.04 22.08
N ILE A 936 45.94 -5.97 20.82
CA ILE A 936 46.17 -4.81 19.95
C ILE A 936 45.52 -3.56 20.55
N LEU A 937 44.28 -3.68 21.03
CA LEU A 937 43.57 -2.58 21.67
C LEU A 937 44.23 -2.14 22.98
N ALA A 938 44.70 -3.09 23.79
CA ALA A 938 45.44 -2.78 25.02
C ALA A 938 46.78 -2.08 24.75
N ALA A 939 47.46 -2.42 23.65
CA ALA A 939 48.69 -1.76 23.24
C ALA A 939 48.46 -0.31 22.76
N GLN A 940 47.29 -0.04 22.15
CA GLN A 940 46.90 1.29 21.68
C GLN A 940 46.25 2.16 22.77
N GLU A 941 45.95 1.60 23.94
CA GLU A 941 45.28 2.31 25.04
C GLU A 941 46.31 3.05 25.89
N TYR A 942 46.28 4.39 25.82
CA TYR A 942 47.12 5.28 26.61
C TYR A 942 46.30 6.22 27.52
N GLU A 943 44.98 6.31 27.33
CA GLU A 943 44.12 7.30 27.99
C GLU A 943 43.69 6.85 29.39
N LEU A 944 43.39 5.56 29.59
CA LEU A 944 42.88 5.05 30.86
C LEU A 944 43.54 3.73 31.29
N ILE A 945 44.24 3.75 32.43
CA ILE A 945 44.87 2.55 33.00
C ILE A 945 43.88 1.44 33.32
N ILE A 946 42.72 1.79 33.89
CA ILE A 946 41.68 0.82 34.27
C ILE A 946 41.17 0.10 33.02
N ARG A 947 41.07 0.81 31.89
CA ARG A 947 40.65 0.25 30.61
C ARG A 947 41.71 -0.67 30.04
N LYS A 948 42.99 -0.23 30.02
CA LYS A 948 44.12 -1.08 29.59
C LYS A 948 44.20 -2.37 30.42
N LYS A 949 44.09 -2.27 31.75
CA LYS A 949 44.07 -3.43 32.67
C LYS A 949 42.91 -4.39 32.36
N SER A 950 41.72 -3.85 32.13
CA SER A 950 40.54 -4.65 31.81
C SER A 950 40.71 -5.38 30.48
N MET A 951 41.22 -4.70 29.44
CA MET A 951 41.51 -5.32 28.13
C MET A 951 42.54 -6.44 28.25
N LEU A 952 43.66 -6.22 28.96
CA LEU A 952 44.70 -7.25 29.18
C LEU A 952 44.18 -8.44 29.99
N SER A 953 43.36 -8.18 31.02
CA SER A 953 42.77 -9.24 31.84
C SER A 953 41.78 -10.09 31.02
N LEU A 954 40.94 -9.45 30.20
CA LEU A 954 40.05 -10.14 29.28
C LEU A 954 40.82 -10.90 28.19
N ALA A 955 41.89 -10.33 27.64
CA ALA A 955 42.76 -11.00 26.68
C ALA A 955 43.38 -12.27 27.27
N LYS A 956 43.85 -12.19 28.53
CA LYS A 956 44.38 -13.34 29.26
C LYS A 956 43.34 -14.44 29.44
N LEU A 957 42.13 -14.07 29.85
CA LEU A 957 41.04 -15.02 30.05
C LEU A 957 40.61 -15.68 28.73
N ALA A 958 40.49 -14.91 27.64
CA ALA A 958 40.16 -15.43 26.32
C ALA A 958 41.25 -16.38 25.80
N LEU A 959 42.53 -16.03 25.97
CA LEU A 959 43.65 -16.89 25.57
C LEU A 959 43.66 -18.21 26.36
N LEU A 960 43.44 -18.16 27.68
CA LEU A 960 43.39 -19.36 28.53
C LEU A 960 42.21 -20.28 28.21
N ALA A 961 41.12 -19.72 27.69
CA ALA A 961 39.94 -20.47 27.29
C ALA A 961 40.00 -20.97 25.83
N SER A 962 41.02 -20.60 25.06
CA SER A 962 41.18 -21.00 23.66
C SER A 962 41.81 -22.39 23.49
N ASP A 963 41.47 -23.09 22.40
CA ASP A 963 41.99 -24.44 22.07
C ASP A 963 43.39 -24.44 21.41
N GLU A 964 44.22 -23.42 21.68
CA GLU A 964 45.58 -23.32 21.12
C GLU A 964 46.58 -24.28 21.81
N LEU A 965 47.72 -24.51 21.15
CA LEU A 965 48.82 -25.30 21.74
C LEU A 965 49.39 -24.61 22.98
N GLU A 966 49.61 -25.37 24.05
CA GLU A 966 50.10 -24.88 25.35
C GLU A 966 51.36 -24.00 25.23
N ASP A 967 52.28 -24.34 24.32
CA ASP A 967 53.52 -23.59 24.09
C ASP A 967 53.25 -22.14 23.62
N LYS A 968 52.29 -21.94 22.71
CA LYS A 968 51.94 -20.60 22.21
C LYS A 968 51.18 -19.79 23.25
N ILE A 969 50.30 -20.44 24.01
CA ILE A 969 49.60 -19.83 25.14
C ILE A 969 50.62 -19.32 26.16
N ALA A 970 51.64 -20.13 26.48
CA ALA A 970 52.68 -19.77 27.44
C ALA A 970 53.49 -18.53 27.00
N ASP A 971 53.82 -18.41 25.72
CA ASP A 971 54.57 -17.26 25.21
C ASP A 971 53.75 -15.97 25.20
N CYS A 972 52.52 -16.00 24.67
CA CYS A 972 51.63 -14.83 24.72
C CYS A 972 51.27 -14.43 26.17
N MET A 973 51.14 -15.40 27.07
CA MET A 973 50.84 -15.15 28.48
C MET A 973 51.99 -14.44 29.21
N LYS A 974 53.25 -14.71 28.86
CA LYS A 974 54.40 -13.95 29.41
C LYS A 974 54.27 -12.47 29.08
N THR A 975 53.96 -12.14 27.82
CA THR A 975 53.78 -10.76 27.38
C THR A 975 52.65 -10.07 28.14
N ILE A 976 51.50 -10.74 28.29
CA ILE A 976 50.36 -10.18 29.04
C ILE A 976 50.70 -9.97 30.52
N ASN A 977 51.36 -10.94 31.15
CA ASN A 977 51.75 -10.83 32.55
C ASN A 977 52.73 -9.68 32.77
N ASN A 978 53.69 -9.49 31.87
CA ASN A 978 54.64 -8.38 31.93
C ASN A 978 53.92 -7.01 31.91
N GLU A 979 52.96 -6.83 31.01
CA GLU A 979 52.15 -5.60 30.94
C GLU A 979 51.24 -5.41 32.17
N LEU A 980 50.66 -6.48 32.71
CA LEU A 980 49.87 -6.42 33.94
C LEU A 980 50.73 -6.08 35.17
N THR A 981 51.98 -6.54 35.21
CA THR A 981 52.94 -6.16 36.25
C THR A 981 53.29 -4.68 36.18
N LEU A 982 53.48 -4.11 34.98
CA LEU A 982 53.65 -2.67 34.80
C LEU A 982 52.47 -1.86 35.33
N ILE A 983 51.25 -2.32 35.06
CA ILE A 983 50.03 -1.69 35.59
C ILE A 983 49.98 -1.78 37.11
N ALA A 984 50.40 -2.90 37.71
CA ALA A 984 50.45 -3.06 39.16
C ALA A 984 51.42 -2.05 39.81
N TYR A 985 52.60 -1.82 39.21
CA TYR A 985 53.51 -0.75 39.67
C TYR A 985 52.87 0.64 39.57
N GLN A 986 52.03 0.91 38.57
CA GLN A 986 51.33 2.19 38.49
C GLN A 986 50.21 2.32 39.53
N GLU A 987 49.45 1.26 39.81
CA GLU A 987 48.37 1.27 40.82
C GLU A 987 48.90 1.41 42.25
N ASP A 988 50.11 0.89 42.50
CA ASP A 988 50.80 0.99 43.79
C ASP A 988 51.40 2.37 44.08
N LEU A 989 51.30 3.34 43.14
CA LEU A 989 51.81 4.69 43.37
C LEU A 989 51.00 5.43 44.46
N PRO A 990 51.67 6.11 45.42
CA PRO A 990 50.97 6.88 46.44
C PRO A 990 50.10 7.99 45.84
N ALA A 991 48.82 8.04 46.22
CA ALA A 991 47.86 9.04 45.73
C ALA A 991 48.32 10.50 45.96
N GLN A 992 49.10 10.74 47.02
CA GLN A 992 49.67 12.05 47.36
C GLN A 992 50.60 12.57 46.25
N VAL A 993 51.44 11.69 45.70
CA VAL A 993 52.38 12.02 44.61
C VAL A 993 51.58 12.35 43.34
N LEU A 994 50.57 11.55 43.03
CA LEU A 994 49.70 11.77 41.88
C LEU A 994 48.98 13.13 41.95
N THR A 995 48.45 13.51 43.12
CA THR A 995 47.80 14.82 43.30
C THR A 995 48.76 16.00 43.14
N MET A 996 50.01 15.87 43.60
CA MET A 996 51.00 16.94 43.55
C MET A 996 51.41 17.27 42.11
N TYR A 997 51.48 16.26 41.25
CA TYR A 997 51.73 16.41 39.81
C TYR A 997 50.47 16.70 38.99
N GLY A 998 49.31 16.89 39.65
CA GLY A 998 48.06 17.28 39.00
C GLY A 998 47.31 16.15 38.27
N TYR A 999 47.61 14.88 38.57
CA TYR A 999 46.90 13.75 37.99
C TYR A 999 45.51 13.55 38.61
N ASP A 1000 44.52 13.22 37.76
CA ASP A 1000 43.19 12.81 38.22
C ASP A 1000 43.23 11.36 38.72
N ILE A 1001 43.08 11.16 40.04
CA ILE A 1001 43.09 9.86 40.71
C ILE A 1001 42.02 8.91 40.14
N LYS A 1002 40.90 9.46 39.63
CA LYS A 1002 39.80 8.64 39.09
C LYS A 1002 40.06 8.20 37.66
N ASN A 1003 40.70 9.04 36.85
CA ASN A 1003 40.95 8.81 35.43
C ASN A 1003 42.45 8.90 35.13
N LEU A 1004 43.21 7.98 35.71
CA LEU A 1004 44.65 7.89 35.51
C LEU A 1004 44.97 7.45 34.08
N ARG A 1005 45.78 8.26 33.37
CA ARG A 1005 46.37 7.86 32.09
C ARG A 1005 47.40 6.75 32.27
N VAL A 1006 47.73 6.06 31.19
CA VAL A 1006 48.82 5.07 31.22
C VAL A 1006 50.16 5.81 31.28
N LEU A 1007 50.98 5.49 32.28
CA LEU A 1007 52.30 6.07 32.48
C LEU A 1007 53.38 5.14 31.92
N THR A 1008 54.42 5.74 31.36
CA THR A 1008 55.58 4.99 30.86
C THR A 1008 56.47 4.52 32.02
N PRO A 1009 57.27 3.44 31.86
CA PRO A 1009 58.19 2.96 32.89
C PRO A 1009 59.11 4.06 33.43
N ARG A 1010 59.58 4.96 32.55
CA ARG A 1010 60.40 6.12 32.93
C ARG A 1010 59.64 7.10 33.82
N GLU A 1011 58.39 7.42 33.49
CA GLU A 1011 57.55 8.30 34.32
C GLU A 1011 57.27 7.66 35.68
N LEU A 1012 57.03 6.34 35.74
CA LEU A 1012 56.84 5.60 36.99
C LEU A 1012 58.10 5.66 37.88
N ILE A 1013 59.29 5.41 37.30
CA ILE A 1013 60.57 5.52 38.02
C ILE A 1013 60.75 6.93 38.58
N MET A 1014 60.44 7.96 37.79
CA MET A 1014 60.54 9.35 38.22
C MET A 1014 59.58 9.67 39.37
N LEU A 1015 58.34 9.19 39.33
CA LEU A 1015 57.35 9.42 40.38
C LEU A 1015 57.70 8.69 41.68
N TYR A 1016 58.13 7.43 41.60
CA TYR A 1016 58.55 6.65 42.77
C TYR A 1016 59.75 7.28 43.48
N THR A 1017 60.73 7.77 42.71
CA THR A 1017 61.96 8.35 43.25
C THR A 1017 61.90 9.87 43.47
N SER A 1018 60.80 10.53 43.08
CA SER A 1018 60.62 11.99 43.21
C SER A 1018 60.72 12.46 44.65
N ASN A 1019 61.30 13.64 44.89
CA ASN A 1019 61.37 14.24 46.22
C ASN A 1019 59.98 14.44 46.87
N ASP A 1020 58.94 14.55 46.04
CA ASP A 1020 57.54 14.72 46.47
C ASP A 1020 56.94 13.43 47.08
N ASN A 1021 57.53 12.25 46.82
CA ASN A 1021 57.21 11.04 47.58
C ASN A 1021 57.89 11.10 48.96
N VAL A 1022 57.27 11.79 49.91
CA VAL A 1022 57.85 12.03 51.26
C VAL A 1022 58.02 10.73 52.08
N ILE A 1023 57.22 9.70 51.79
CA ILE A 1023 57.15 8.45 52.57
C ILE A 1023 57.95 7.32 51.87
N ALA A 1024 58.72 7.64 50.82
CA ALA A 1024 59.45 6.65 50.04
C ALA A 1024 60.37 5.77 50.91
N ASN A 1025 60.21 4.45 50.81
CA ASN A 1025 61.00 3.46 51.54
C ASN A 1025 61.81 2.57 50.57
N GLU A 1026 62.54 1.60 51.12
CA GLU A 1026 63.38 0.69 50.32
C GLU A 1026 62.58 -0.12 49.28
N TYR A 1027 61.29 -0.36 49.52
CA TYR A 1027 60.41 -1.06 48.58
C TYR A 1027 60.04 -0.19 47.37
N ASP A 1028 59.78 1.11 47.56
CA ASP A 1028 59.48 2.03 46.44
C ASP A 1028 60.69 2.19 45.50
N PHE A 1029 61.90 2.28 46.06
CA PHE A 1029 63.12 2.32 45.26
C PHE A 1029 63.43 0.96 44.61
N LYS A 1030 63.10 -0.15 45.27
CA LYS A 1030 63.19 -1.48 44.66
C LYS A 1030 62.25 -1.62 43.46
N LYS A 1031 61.01 -1.16 43.57
CA LYS A 1031 60.05 -1.11 42.46
C LYS A 1031 60.59 -0.27 41.29
N ALA A 1032 61.22 0.87 41.58
CA ALA A 1032 61.89 1.68 40.55
C ALA A 1032 63.05 0.94 39.87
N LEU A 1033 63.83 0.13 40.60
CA LEU A 1033 64.86 -0.73 39.99
C LEU A 1033 64.25 -1.84 39.13
N ASP A 1034 63.14 -2.45 39.55
CA ASP A 1034 62.46 -3.50 38.77
C ASP A 1034 61.85 -2.95 37.48
N LEU A 1035 61.39 -1.69 37.48
CA LEU A 1035 60.90 -1.01 36.30
C LEU A 1035 61.97 -0.79 35.22
N LEU A 1036 63.27 -0.91 35.56
CA LEU A 1036 64.37 -0.82 34.59
C LEU A 1036 64.36 -1.97 33.58
N ASP A 1037 63.77 -3.13 33.91
CA ASP A 1037 63.66 -4.25 32.98
C ASP A 1037 62.66 -4.00 31.84
N TYR A 1038 61.86 -2.95 31.96
CA TYR A 1038 60.87 -2.53 30.96
C TYR A 1038 61.33 -1.31 30.13
N VAL A 1039 62.59 -0.87 30.29
CA VAL A 1039 63.19 0.21 29.51
C VAL A 1039 63.92 -0.38 28.31
N GLU A 1040 63.51 -0.01 27.09
CA GLU A 1040 64.02 -0.62 25.85
C GLU A 1040 65.48 -0.28 25.54
N HIS A 1041 65.94 0.92 25.91
CA HIS A 1041 67.29 1.39 25.61
C HIS A 1041 68.26 1.16 26.78
N GLU A 1042 69.33 0.40 26.55
CA GLU A 1042 70.36 0.10 27.56
C GLU A 1042 71.09 1.34 28.10
N GLU A 1043 71.24 2.38 27.27
CA GLU A 1043 71.81 3.67 27.70
C GLU A 1043 70.91 4.37 28.72
N ASP A 1044 69.60 4.39 28.45
CA ASP A 1044 68.60 4.94 29.38
C ASP A 1044 68.49 4.08 30.64
N LYS A 1045 68.57 2.75 30.52
CA LYS A 1045 68.58 1.82 31.67
C LYS A 1045 69.74 2.12 32.62
N SER A 1046 70.93 2.31 32.06
CA SER A 1046 72.14 2.62 32.82
C SER A 1046 72.06 4.01 33.48
N SER A 1047 71.55 5.01 32.75
CA SER A 1047 71.37 6.37 33.29
C SER A 1047 70.30 6.42 34.39
N LEU A 1048 69.14 5.80 34.19
CA LEU A 1048 68.08 5.74 35.19
C LEU A 1048 68.52 4.96 36.42
N ARG A 1049 69.31 3.89 36.27
CA ARG A 1049 69.91 3.17 37.40
C ARG A 1049 70.78 4.09 38.26
N LEU A 1050 71.64 4.89 37.65
CA LEU A 1050 72.46 5.88 38.37
C LEU A 1050 71.58 6.91 39.10
N GLN A 1051 70.53 7.41 38.45
CA GLN A 1051 69.60 8.37 39.05
C GLN A 1051 68.83 7.78 40.24
N ILE A 1052 68.35 6.54 40.15
CA ILE A 1052 67.63 5.87 41.26
C ILE A 1052 68.53 5.78 42.50
N TRP A 1053 69.77 5.31 42.33
CA TRP A 1053 70.74 5.19 43.42
C TRP A 1053 71.21 6.55 43.96
N ALA A 1054 71.38 7.55 43.09
CA ALA A 1054 71.67 8.93 43.49
C ALA A 1054 70.54 9.54 44.34
N ARG A 1055 69.29 9.34 43.94
CA ARG A 1055 68.12 9.80 44.70
C ARG A 1055 67.95 9.04 46.00
N ALA A 1056 68.23 7.74 46.03
CA ALA A 1056 68.21 6.94 47.26
C ALA A 1056 69.23 7.48 48.28
N ALA A 1057 70.44 7.82 47.82
CA ALA A 1057 71.45 8.46 48.66
C ALA A 1057 70.96 9.82 49.20
N ARG A 1058 70.29 10.64 48.39
CA ARG A 1058 69.78 11.96 48.82
C ARG A 1058 68.68 11.92 49.89
N ARG A 1059 68.06 10.77 50.15
CA ARG A 1059 67.01 10.64 51.17
C ARG A 1059 67.53 10.60 52.61
N ASN A 1060 68.82 10.36 52.79
CA ASN A 1060 69.46 10.37 54.11
C ASN A 1060 70.37 11.59 54.25
N GLU A 1061 70.58 12.01 55.50
CA GLU A 1061 71.57 13.03 55.85
C GLU A 1061 72.94 12.36 56.08
N TRP A 1062 73.99 12.91 55.46
CA TRP A 1062 75.35 12.33 55.48
C TRP A 1062 76.41 13.24 56.12
N ASP A 1063 75.97 14.31 56.78
CA ASP A 1063 76.84 15.37 57.28
C ASP A 1063 77.58 14.98 58.58
N THR A 1064 77.03 14.05 59.35
CA THR A 1064 77.56 13.61 60.65
C THR A 1064 78.05 12.16 60.58
N ILE A 1065 79.24 11.89 61.14
CA ILE A 1065 79.76 10.52 61.32
C ILE A 1065 79.58 10.14 62.79
N GLU A 1066 78.75 9.15 63.06
CA GLU A 1066 78.50 8.65 64.42
C GLU A 1066 79.65 7.77 64.94
N LYS A 1067 79.62 7.44 66.25
CA LYS A 1067 80.65 6.60 66.88
C LYS A 1067 80.77 5.21 66.26
N ASN A 1068 79.69 4.69 65.67
CA ASN A 1068 79.64 3.41 64.97
C ASN A 1068 79.20 3.62 63.51
N PRO A 1069 80.13 3.89 62.58
CA PRO A 1069 79.80 4.17 61.18
C PRO A 1069 79.14 2.98 60.47
N GLU A 1070 79.43 1.75 60.88
CA GLU A 1070 78.82 0.53 60.32
C GLU A 1070 77.32 0.42 60.64
N GLN A 1071 76.92 0.74 61.88
CA GLN A 1071 75.51 0.73 62.28
C GLN A 1071 74.74 1.88 61.64
N GLN A 1072 75.36 3.06 61.56
CA GLN A 1072 74.79 4.23 60.90
C GLN A 1072 74.49 3.95 59.42
N VAL A 1073 75.43 3.29 58.73
CA VAL A 1073 75.26 2.89 57.34
C VAL A 1073 74.10 1.93 57.16
N GLN A 1074 73.92 0.95 58.05
CA GLN A 1074 72.84 -0.04 57.98
C GLN A 1074 71.43 0.57 58.10
N GLU A 1075 71.31 1.74 58.73
CA GLU A 1075 70.04 2.45 58.85
C GLU A 1075 69.67 3.27 57.61
N THR A 1076 70.63 3.53 56.71
CA THR A 1076 70.42 4.30 55.48
C THR A 1076 69.55 3.56 54.46
N LEU A 1077 68.78 4.32 53.69
CA LEU A 1077 67.94 3.81 52.60
C LEU A 1077 68.80 3.15 51.52
N PHE A 1078 69.98 3.71 51.24
CA PHE A 1078 70.93 3.17 50.26
C PHE A 1078 71.37 1.75 50.66
N PHE A 1079 71.77 1.55 51.93
CA PHE A 1079 72.15 0.22 52.42
C PHE A 1079 70.97 -0.75 52.48
N LYS A 1080 69.81 -0.31 52.97
CA LYS A 1080 68.59 -1.14 53.03
C LYS A 1080 68.13 -1.58 51.64
N LEU A 1081 68.21 -0.71 50.63
CA LEU A 1081 67.91 -1.05 49.24
C LEU A 1081 68.89 -2.09 48.68
N MET A 1082 70.18 -1.95 49.00
CA MET A 1082 71.23 -2.90 48.59
C MET A 1082 71.03 -4.27 49.23
N ASP A 1083 70.76 -4.32 50.54
CA ASP A 1083 70.50 -5.58 51.26
C ASP A 1083 69.20 -6.24 50.76
N LEU A 1084 68.14 -5.46 50.54
CA LEU A 1084 66.87 -5.95 50.00
C LEU A 1084 67.01 -6.52 48.57
N THR A 1085 67.74 -5.83 47.69
CA THR A 1085 67.98 -6.29 46.31
C THR A 1085 68.78 -7.58 46.26
N TYR A 1086 69.81 -7.71 47.11
CA TYR A 1086 70.58 -8.93 47.25
C TYR A 1086 69.75 -10.08 47.85
N PHE A 1087 68.99 -9.83 48.91
CA PHE A 1087 68.10 -10.82 49.53
C PHE A 1087 67.07 -11.39 48.54
N MET A 1088 66.60 -10.56 47.60
CA MET A 1088 65.70 -10.98 46.52
C MET A 1088 66.40 -11.69 45.35
N GLY A 1089 67.69 -11.98 45.44
CA GLY A 1089 68.46 -12.78 44.47
C GLY A 1089 69.18 -11.98 43.38
N GLY A 1090 69.29 -10.66 43.51
CA GLY A 1090 70.07 -9.83 42.58
C GLY A 1090 71.58 -10.02 42.77
N LYS A 1091 72.35 -10.04 41.68
CA LYS A 1091 73.82 -10.00 41.75
C LYS A 1091 74.29 -8.57 41.92
N THR A 1092 75.22 -8.35 42.85
CA THR A 1092 75.83 -7.05 43.16
C THR A 1092 76.37 -6.34 41.92
N ASP A 1093 76.97 -7.07 40.98
CA ASP A 1093 77.49 -6.53 39.70
C ASP A 1093 76.39 -6.07 38.72
N GLU A 1094 75.17 -6.58 38.85
CA GLU A 1094 74.07 -6.29 37.91
C GLU A 1094 73.22 -5.08 38.35
N PHE A 1095 73.03 -4.88 39.65
CA PHE A 1095 72.16 -3.80 40.18
C PHE A 1095 72.90 -2.59 40.75
N LEU A 1096 74.12 -2.74 41.29
CA LEU A 1096 74.86 -1.66 41.93
C LEU A 1096 75.74 -0.94 40.89
N PRO A 1097 75.63 0.38 40.71
CA PRO A 1097 76.48 1.12 39.77
C PRO A 1097 77.93 1.19 40.26
N TYR A 1098 78.90 1.37 39.37
CA TYR A 1098 80.27 1.64 39.79
C TYR A 1098 80.35 2.94 40.58
N ILE A 1099 81.08 2.91 41.71
CA ILE A 1099 81.21 4.07 42.62
C ILE A 1099 81.71 5.33 41.90
N ASP A 1100 82.64 5.17 40.94
CA ASP A 1100 83.19 6.28 40.16
C ASP A 1100 82.16 6.92 39.20
N MET A 1101 81.15 6.15 38.78
CA MET A 1101 80.05 6.64 37.95
C MET A 1101 78.97 7.28 38.83
N LEU A 1102 78.67 6.69 39.99
CA LEU A 1102 77.73 7.28 40.95
C LEU A 1102 78.23 8.65 41.42
N LEU A 1103 79.51 8.80 41.78
CA LEU A 1103 80.08 10.08 42.23
C LEU A 1103 80.11 11.18 41.14
N LYS A 1104 79.93 10.82 39.87
CA LYS A 1104 79.85 11.76 38.73
C LYS A 1104 78.42 12.13 38.35
N GLU A 1105 77.42 11.48 38.94
CA GLU A 1105 76.02 11.71 38.59
C GLU A 1105 75.57 13.10 39.06
N PRO A 1106 75.04 13.96 38.16
CA PRO A 1106 74.67 15.34 38.49
C PRO A 1106 73.58 15.43 39.57
N GLU A 1107 72.74 14.40 39.71
CA GLU A 1107 71.67 14.39 40.70
C GLU A 1107 72.17 14.33 42.15
N LEU A 1108 73.39 13.88 42.45
CA LEU A 1108 73.92 13.93 43.82
C LEU A 1108 74.20 15.37 44.30
N GLY A 1109 74.40 16.33 43.39
CA GLY A 1109 74.65 17.73 43.72
C GLY A 1109 75.83 17.90 44.68
N GLU A 1110 75.60 18.61 45.79
CA GLU A 1110 76.63 18.97 46.79
C GLU A 1110 77.16 17.76 47.59
N LEU A 1111 76.41 16.63 47.63
CA LEU A 1111 76.83 15.42 48.37
C LEU A 1111 78.05 14.74 47.74
N ALA A 1112 78.19 14.79 46.41
CA ALA A 1112 79.33 14.19 45.72
C ALA A 1112 80.67 14.80 46.15
N ALA A 1113 80.67 16.08 46.57
CA ALA A 1113 81.85 16.79 47.05
C ALA A 1113 82.10 16.63 48.57
N SER A 1114 81.18 16.02 49.32
CA SER A 1114 81.31 15.83 50.76
C SER A 1114 82.26 14.67 51.08
N ASN A 1115 83.31 14.95 51.87
CA ASN A 1115 84.26 13.93 52.33
C ASN A 1115 83.60 12.88 53.23
N ASN A 1116 82.58 13.27 54.01
CA ASN A 1116 81.86 12.37 54.91
C ASN A 1116 81.00 11.39 54.11
N PHE A 1117 80.28 11.88 53.10
CA PHE A 1117 79.51 11.05 52.18
C PHE A 1117 80.41 10.06 51.42
N GLN A 1118 81.54 10.53 50.87
CA GLN A 1118 82.50 9.67 50.16
C GLN A 1118 83.09 8.56 51.06
N PHE A 1119 83.30 8.83 52.34
CA PHE A 1119 83.77 7.82 53.30
C PHE A 1119 82.69 6.77 53.58
N LEU A 1120 81.46 7.20 53.94
CA LEU A 1120 80.37 6.29 54.29
C LEU A 1120 79.87 5.47 53.09
N ILE A 1121 79.82 6.06 51.88
CA ILE A 1121 79.45 5.31 50.67
C ILE A 1121 80.53 4.30 50.28
N LYS A 1122 81.83 4.62 50.42
CA LYS A 1122 82.92 3.65 50.20
C LYS A 1122 82.83 2.49 51.19
N LEU A 1123 82.46 2.75 52.43
CA LEU A 1123 82.23 1.72 53.44
C LEU A 1123 81.06 0.79 53.06
N ILE A 1124 79.97 1.32 52.49
CA ILE A 1124 78.86 0.52 51.93
C ILE A 1124 79.34 -0.40 50.81
N TYR A 1125 80.11 0.13 49.86
CA TYR A 1125 80.64 -0.66 48.75
C TYR A 1125 81.63 -1.72 49.23
N GLU A 1126 82.50 -1.39 50.19
CA GLU A 1126 83.41 -2.37 50.81
C GLU A 1126 82.63 -3.49 51.50
N TYR A 1127 81.55 -3.15 52.21
CA TYR A 1127 80.65 -4.14 52.81
C TYR A 1127 80.00 -5.03 51.74
N ALA A 1128 79.53 -4.45 50.64
CA ALA A 1128 78.94 -5.19 49.54
C ALA A 1128 79.94 -6.20 48.96
N TYR A 1129 81.15 -5.75 48.59
CA TYR A 1129 82.17 -6.63 48.00
C TYR A 1129 82.68 -7.73 48.94
N GLN A 1130 82.56 -7.54 50.26
CA GLN A 1130 83.00 -8.54 51.25
C GLN A 1130 81.93 -9.57 51.60
N ASN A 1131 80.65 -9.21 51.54
CA ASN A 1131 79.54 -10.03 52.05
C ASN A 1131 78.55 -10.53 51.00
N TYR A 1132 78.52 -9.92 49.81
CA TYR A 1132 77.59 -10.21 48.71
C TYR A 1132 78.35 -10.49 47.41
#